data_AF-A0A521F6E3-F1
#
_entry.id   AF-A0A521F6E3-F1
#
_cell.length_a   1.000
_cell.length_b   1.000
_cell.length_c   1.000
_cell.angle_alpha   90.00
_cell.angle_beta   90.00
_cell.angle_gamma   90.00
#
_symmetry.space_group_name_H-M   'P 1'
#
loop_
_entity.id
_entity.type
_entity.pdbx_description
1 polymer ?
#
loop_
_entity_poly.entity_id
_entity_poly.type
_entity_poly.pdbx_seq_one_letter_code
_entity_poly.pdbx_strand_id
1 'polypeptide(L)'
;MKNLVLTIAGIVLLGSCSPKRPDVVERPVFEVWNSTAIEIDKIELTDSSTVIHFDAFYRPKWWIRIASDTYIRESGSEERLLVSHAEGLELDTEFFLPESGEASFKLFFPPLPEGITKIDFIESDCENCFKIWGIHLLPGSKIKMDGLTFEGSGKRDMEFPAMTFSDEPARISGTILGYSEEAFGDELVLHGLNVFSLTNDQTSISISADGHFSGEVYPGLPQMWHLANMGAVLLVPGEETRIVMDLKRKSRFESRHRNDKEASDSLYYTVDMKGMSGADLILLEKSMLVGFDELSEAAAEKSPMELKAYLEQQIDMRMGEGRSQGNSDKLQDILRAKYRMEALGYLLSYEGFVRFVKSKSSGLPRERWHELEIEVEKPGPDYYSSLANFFEDKGFLFPQGAMAVDRYRKINHLQLKTQNASAKEHFLYLKENVPAVLGENALFMDLACARFFSDAIQRKGALDEQNKEEMLALMSNPALARLIIDDNDRMLAMVESAKKASGGDFTINEVPQVEDGQVLEAILEQHRGKVVVVAFWATWCGPCIASIEPMTPLKKSMADKDVVFVYFTDGSSPIGLWSEYLQKIDGQHYRFDNALMQHLRDKYKVSAIPTFFVFDKEGKQIEKHTGFPGVATLEAAIKKGLG
;
A
#
# COMPACT_ATOMS: atom_id res chain seq x y z
N MET A 1 1.11 75.80 -61.31
CA MET A 1 1.52 74.38 -61.43
C MET A 1 1.82 73.85 -60.03
N LYS A 2 1.10 72.78 -59.65
CA LYS A 2 1.41 71.73 -58.67
C LYS A 2 1.72 72.10 -57.20
N ASN A 3 1.06 71.30 -56.33
CA ASN A 3 1.40 70.92 -54.95
C ASN A 3 0.74 71.73 -53.82
N LEU A 4 -0.28 71.15 -53.18
CA LEU A 4 -0.12 70.57 -51.84
C LEU A 4 -1.33 69.67 -51.54
N VAL A 5 -1.08 68.36 -51.43
CA VAL A 5 -2.06 67.37 -50.99
C VAL A 5 -2.21 67.51 -49.48
N LEU A 6 -3.46 67.72 -49.02
CA LEU A 6 -3.83 67.62 -47.61
C LEU A 6 -3.65 66.16 -47.13
N THR A 7 -2.74 65.93 -46.19
CA THR A 7 -2.67 64.66 -45.46
C THR A 7 -3.55 64.77 -44.21
N ILE A 8 -4.69 64.08 -44.21
CA ILE A 8 -5.54 63.89 -43.04
C ILE A 8 -4.88 62.80 -42.18
N ALA A 9 -4.47 63.17 -40.97
CA ALA A 9 -4.04 62.21 -39.95
C ALA A 9 -5.29 61.53 -39.35
N GLY A 10 -5.59 60.32 -39.81
CA GLY A 10 -6.55 59.43 -39.18
C GLY A 10 -5.90 58.70 -38.01
N ILE A 11 -6.25 59.08 -36.79
CA ILE A 11 -5.97 58.29 -35.58
C ILE A 11 -6.88 57.06 -35.64
N VAL A 12 -6.31 55.91 -36.00
CA VAL A 12 -6.97 54.60 -35.84
C VAL A 12 -6.80 54.21 -34.37
N LEU A 13 -7.85 54.43 -33.58
CA LEU A 13 -8.01 53.80 -32.28
C LEU A 13 -8.26 52.30 -32.53
N LEU A 14 -7.18 51.50 -32.54
CA LEU A 14 -7.28 50.06 -32.34
C LEU A 14 -7.68 49.84 -30.88
N GLY A 15 -8.99 49.84 -30.62
CA GLY A 15 -9.52 49.25 -29.40
C GLY A 15 -9.16 47.78 -29.40
N SER A 16 -8.21 47.38 -28.55
CA SER A 16 -7.97 45.98 -28.25
C SER A 16 -9.21 45.45 -27.54
N CYS A 17 -10.14 44.84 -28.27
CA CYS A 17 -11.17 44.01 -27.66
C CYS A 17 -10.46 42.82 -27.01
N SER A 18 -10.26 42.87 -25.69
CA SER A 18 -9.95 41.67 -24.93
C SER A 18 -11.06 40.65 -25.17
N PRO A 19 -10.73 39.36 -25.41
CA PRO A 19 -11.75 38.34 -25.64
C PRO A 19 -12.69 38.26 -24.43
N LYS A 20 -14.00 38.42 -24.68
CA LYS A 20 -15.02 38.26 -23.63
C LYS A 20 -15.23 36.77 -23.35
N ARG A 21 -15.41 36.44 -22.07
CA ARG A 21 -15.82 35.11 -21.60
C ARG A 21 -17.17 34.72 -22.23
N PRO A 22 -17.33 33.49 -22.78
CA PRO A 22 -18.62 33.02 -23.28
C PRO A 22 -19.54 32.64 -22.10
N ASP A 23 -20.84 32.58 -22.36
CA ASP A 23 -21.84 32.15 -21.37
C ASP A 23 -21.72 30.64 -21.07
N VAL A 24 -21.18 29.86 -22.00
CA VAL A 24 -20.91 28.43 -21.82
C VAL A 24 -19.47 28.13 -22.27
N VAL A 25 -18.71 27.49 -21.39
CA VAL A 25 -17.37 26.97 -21.66
C VAL A 25 -17.46 25.45 -21.76
N GLU A 26 -17.48 24.95 -22.98
CA GLU A 26 -17.48 23.51 -23.27
C GLU A 26 -16.06 22.95 -23.09
N ARG A 27 -15.94 21.84 -22.33
CA ARG A 27 -14.71 21.08 -22.09
C ARG A 27 -13.50 21.98 -21.81
N PRO A 28 -13.55 22.79 -20.73
CA PRO A 28 -12.51 23.75 -20.42
C PRO A 28 -11.15 23.06 -20.28
N VAL A 29 -10.09 23.70 -20.78
CA VAL A 29 -8.73 23.25 -20.48
C VAL A 29 -8.37 23.65 -19.06
N PHE A 30 -7.64 22.79 -18.37
CA PHE A 30 -7.17 23.01 -16.99
C PHE A 30 -5.69 22.64 -16.86
N GLU A 31 -4.99 23.30 -15.94
CA GLU A 31 -3.54 23.14 -15.79
C GLU A 31 -3.20 21.80 -15.15
N VAL A 32 -3.72 21.53 -13.96
CA VAL A 32 -3.35 20.35 -13.17
C VAL A 32 -4.58 19.82 -12.42
N TRP A 33 -4.61 18.52 -12.17
CA TRP A 33 -5.56 17.87 -11.27
C TRP A 33 -4.86 16.85 -10.36
N ASN A 34 -5.52 16.42 -9.28
CA ASN A 34 -5.00 15.38 -8.40
C ASN A 34 -5.69 14.01 -8.58
N SER A 35 -6.76 13.94 -9.39
CA SER A 35 -7.57 12.74 -9.59
C SER A 35 -8.22 12.73 -10.96
N THR A 36 -8.37 11.54 -11.54
CA THR A 36 -9.07 11.29 -12.81
C THR A 36 -10.52 10.83 -12.61
N ALA A 37 -11.02 10.90 -11.37
CA ALA A 37 -12.32 10.33 -10.96
C ALA A 37 -13.51 11.20 -11.38
N ILE A 38 -13.32 12.51 -11.49
CA ILE A 38 -14.32 13.45 -12.00
C ILE A 38 -13.68 14.37 -13.04
N GLU A 39 -14.44 14.78 -14.02
CA GLU A 39 -13.97 15.68 -15.07
C GLU A 39 -15.08 16.65 -15.48
N ILE A 40 -14.70 17.87 -15.85
CA ILE A 40 -15.65 18.92 -16.23
C ILE A 40 -16.05 18.72 -17.69
N ASP A 41 -17.34 18.46 -17.94
CA ASP A 41 -17.91 18.45 -19.29
C ASP A 41 -18.11 19.88 -19.79
N LYS A 42 -18.72 20.75 -18.98
CA LYS A 42 -18.91 22.17 -19.30
C LYS A 42 -19.17 23.05 -18.09
N ILE A 43 -19.03 24.36 -18.29
CA ILE A 43 -19.33 25.40 -17.29
C ILE A 43 -20.32 26.41 -17.90
N GLU A 44 -21.47 26.60 -17.25
CA GLU A 44 -22.44 27.64 -17.59
C GLU A 44 -22.28 28.83 -16.65
N LEU A 45 -22.16 30.03 -17.21
CA LEU A 45 -21.86 31.28 -16.53
C LEU A 45 -23.01 32.24 -16.78
N THR A 46 -23.80 32.52 -15.76
CA THR A 46 -24.96 33.43 -15.84
C THR A 46 -24.85 34.55 -14.81
N ASP A 47 -25.69 35.57 -14.95
CA ASP A 47 -25.78 36.65 -13.97
C ASP A 47 -26.25 36.18 -12.58
N SER A 48 -26.90 35.01 -12.50
CA SER A 48 -27.48 34.46 -11.26
C SER A 48 -26.70 33.31 -10.64
N SER A 49 -25.89 32.59 -11.42
CA SER A 49 -25.21 31.39 -10.96
C SER A 49 -24.07 30.97 -11.89
N THR A 50 -23.15 30.20 -11.34
CA THR A 50 -22.17 29.40 -12.08
C THR A 50 -22.53 27.93 -11.91
N VAL A 51 -22.70 27.20 -13.01
CA VAL A 51 -23.05 25.77 -12.99
C VAL A 51 -21.94 24.97 -13.63
N ILE A 52 -21.37 24.01 -12.91
CA ILE A 52 -20.33 23.12 -13.43
C ILE A 52 -20.94 21.73 -13.63
N HIS A 53 -20.85 21.22 -14.84
CA HIS A 53 -21.28 19.88 -15.22
C HIS A 53 -20.08 18.93 -15.14
N PHE A 54 -20.23 17.85 -14.39
CA PHE A 54 -19.20 16.84 -14.21
C PHE A 54 -19.65 15.49 -14.75
N ASP A 55 -18.70 14.77 -15.34
CA ASP A 55 -18.77 13.33 -15.55
C ASP A 55 -17.82 12.65 -14.55
N ALA A 56 -18.34 11.66 -13.82
CA ALA A 56 -17.59 10.80 -12.93
C ALA A 56 -17.19 9.51 -13.64
N PHE A 57 -15.94 9.09 -13.45
CA PHE A 57 -15.36 7.85 -13.97
C PHE A 57 -14.69 7.08 -12.85
N TYR A 58 -15.34 6.04 -12.35
CA TYR A 58 -14.78 5.24 -11.27
C TYR A 58 -15.18 3.77 -11.36
N ARG A 59 -14.66 2.95 -10.44
CA ARG A 59 -14.93 1.51 -10.46
C ARG A 59 -16.45 1.28 -10.29
N PRO A 60 -17.07 0.39 -11.08
CA PRO A 60 -18.48 0.04 -10.89
C PRO A 60 -18.76 -0.35 -9.44
N LYS A 61 -19.87 0.15 -8.88
CA LYS A 61 -20.30 -0.07 -7.48
C LYS A 61 -19.39 0.50 -6.40
N TRP A 62 -18.35 1.26 -6.76
CA TRP A 62 -17.64 2.09 -5.80
C TRP A 62 -18.32 3.45 -5.68
N TRP A 63 -18.03 4.18 -4.62
CA TRP A 63 -18.65 5.48 -4.37
C TRP A 63 -17.70 6.65 -4.63
N ILE A 64 -18.31 7.80 -4.94
CA ILE A 64 -17.72 9.13 -4.82
C ILE A 64 -18.55 9.94 -3.82
N ARG A 65 -17.97 10.99 -3.24
CA ARG A 65 -18.66 11.92 -2.35
C ARG A 65 -18.18 13.33 -2.67
N ILE A 66 -19.10 14.29 -2.65
CA ILE A 66 -18.81 15.72 -2.80
C ILE A 66 -19.25 16.40 -1.51
N ALA A 67 -18.33 17.03 -0.80
CA ALA A 67 -18.56 17.68 0.48
C ALA A 67 -19.26 19.03 0.30
N SER A 68 -20.07 19.43 1.28
CA SER A 68 -20.79 20.71 1.22
C SER A 68 -19.89 21.94 1.38
N ASP A 69 -18.64 21.76 1.79
CA ASP A 69 -17.61 22.80 1.81
C ASP A 69 -16.86 22.94 0.47
N THR A 70 -17.28 22.23 -0.60
CA THR A 70 -16.76 22.41 -1.97
C THR A 70 -16.85 23.88 -2.41
N TYR A 71 -15.84 24.36 -3.12
CA TYR A 71 -15.80 25.74 -3.63
C TYR A 71 -15.10 25.88 -4.98
N ILE A 72 -15.42 27.00 -5.63
CA ILE A 72 -14.61 27.58 -6.71
C ILE A 72 -14.00 28.90 -6.26
N ARG A 73 -12.88 29.27 -6.85
CA ARG A 73 -12.22 30.57 -6.61
C ARG A 73 -11.48 31.04 -7.85
N GLU A 74 -11.21 32.35 -7.94
CA GLU A 74 -10.21 32.82 -8.90
C GLU A 74 -8.84 32.19 -8.58
N SER A 75 -8.14 31.65 -9.58
CA SER A 75 -6.85 31.01 -9.34
C SER A 75 -5.86 31.98 -8.71
N GLY A 76 -5.32 31.62 -7.53
CA GLY A 76 -4.41 32.47 -6.75
C GLY A 76 -5.10 33.47 -5.81
N SER A 77 -6.43 33.46 -5.72
CA SER A 77 -7.20 34.20 -4.72
C SER A 77 -7.52 33.31 -3.51
N GLU A 78 -7.83 33.93 -2.36
CA GLU A 78 -8.38 33.25 -1.18
C GLU A 78 -9.91 33.33 -1.12
N GLU A 79 -10.54 34.09 -2.03
CA GLU A 79 -11.99 34.30 -2.04
C GLU A 79 -12.72 33.06 -2.58
N ARG A 80 -13.47 32.39 -1.70
CA ARG A 80 -14.20 31.15 -2.00
C ARG A 80 -15.66 31.42 -2.32
N LEU A 81 -16.12 30.87 -3.44
CA LEU A 81 -17.54 30.74 -3.77
C LEU A 81 -17.96 29.30 -3.48
N LEU A 82 -18.64 29.09 -2.36
CA LEU A 82 -19.08 27.78 -1.91
C LEU A 82 -20.16 27.19 -2.82
N VAL A 83 -20.18 25.86 -2.90
CA VAL A 83 -21.28 25.11 -3.52
C VAL A 83 -22.58 25.40 -2.76
N SER A 84 -23.65 25.62 -3.50
CA SER A 84 -24.99 25.90 -2.97
C SER A 84 -25.88 24.67 -3.00
N HIS A 85 -25.76 23.85 -4.04
CA HIS A 85 -26.53 22.63 -4.26
C HIS A 85 -25.89 21.76 -5.36
N ALA A 86 -26.30 20.50 -5.45
CA ALA A 86 -25.90 19.55 -6.47
C ALA A 86 -27.11 18.84 -7.10
N GLU A 87 -27.11 18.66 -8.41
CA GLU A 87 -28.08 17.83 -9.13
C GLU A 87 -27.41 16.54 -9.61
N GLY A 88 -28.09 15.40 -9.46
CA GLY A 88 -27.57 14.08 -9.87
C GLY A 88 -26.84 13.31 -8.77
N LEU A 89 -26.49 13.97 -7.66
CA LEU A 89 -26.03 13.36 -6.40
C LEU A 89 -26.45 14.23 -5.21
N GLU A 90 -26.31 13.69 -3.99
CA GLU A 90 -26.52 14.42 -2.74
C GLU A 90 -25.17 14.78 -2.09
N LEU A 91 -25.03 16.04 -1.66
CA LEU A 91 -23.81 16.48 -0.96
C LEU A 91 -23.63 15.73 0.35
N ASP A 92 -22.39 15.59 0.78
CA ASP A 92 -21.98 14.88 1.99
C ASP A 92 -22.39 13.40 2.07
N THR A 93 -22.89 12.82 0.99
CA THR A 93 -23.38 11.44 0.93
C THR A 93 -22.57 10.61 -0.06
N GLU A 94 -22.35 9.32 0.25
CA GLU A 94 -21.73 8.38 -0.68
C GLU A 94 -22.67 8.11 -1.87
N PHE A 95 -22.23 8.47 -3.07
CA PHE A 95 -22.91 8.19 -4.33
C PHE A 95 -22.22 7.02 -5.04
N PHE A 96 -22.90 5.86 -5.08
CA PHE A 96 -22.38 4.64 -5.69
C PHE A 96 -22.56 4.66 -7.22
N LEU A 97 -21.47 4.43 -7.97
CA LEU A 97 -21.51 4.42 -9.42
C LEU A 97 -22.25 3.20 -9.97
N PRO A 98 -22.95 3.35 -11.11
CA PRO A 98 -23.64 2.27 -11.80
C PRO A 98 -22.66 1.23 -12.37
N GLU A 99 -23.20 0.15 -12.97
CA GLU A 99 -22.40 -0.92 -13.59
C GLU A 99 -21.47 -0.43 -14.71
N SER A 100 -21.80 0.70 -15.36
CA SER A 100 -20.91 1.33 -16.34
C SER A 100 -19.64 1.92 -15.72
N GLY A 101 -19.64 2.22 -14.42
CA GLY A 101 -18.59 3.00 -13.78
C GLY A 101 -18.62 4.49 -14.15
N GLU A 102 -19.73 4.97 -14.74
CA GLU A 102 -19.86 6.34 -15.23
C GLU A 102 -21.19 6.97 -14.79
N ALA A 103 -21.16 8.23 -14.34
CA ALA A 103 -22.35 9.00 -13.96
C ALA A 103 -22.11 10.50 -14.16
N SER A 104 -23.17 11.27 -14.44
CA SER A 104 -23.06 12.73 -14.60
C SER A 104 -23.82 13.45 -13.48
N PHE A 105 -23.27 14.57 -13.02
CA PHE A 105 -23.89 15.42 -12.00
C PHE A 105 -23.54 16.89 -12.25
N LYS A 106 -24.20 17.80 -11.53
CA LYS A 106 -23.94 19.24 -11.61
C LYS A 106 -23.74 19.83 -10.23
N LEU A 107 -22.85 20.81 -10.13
CA LEU A 107 -22.64 21.62 -8.94
C LEU A 107 -22.98 23.08 -9.23
N PHE A 108 -23.69 23.71 -8.30
CA PHE A 108 -24.19 25.07 -8.44
C PHE A 108 -23.46 26.01 -7.48
N PHE A 109 -22.93 27.10 -8.01
CA PHE A 109 -22.18 28.11 -7.26
C PHE A 109 -22.79 29.51 -7.48
N PRO A 110 -22.49 30.47 -6.60
CA PRO A 110 -22.72 31.89 -6.86
C PRO A 110 -22.19 32.36 -8.23
N PRO A 111 -22.73 33.46 -8.79
CA PRO A 111 -22.28 33.98 -10.07
C PRO A 111 -20.81 34.42 -9.99
N LEU A 112 -20.02 33.98 -10.96
CA LEU A 112 -18.59 34.32 -11.04
C LEU A 112 -18.42 35.71 -11.67
N PRO A 113 -17.72 36.67 -11.02
CA PRO A 113 -17.46 37.99 -11.58
C PRO A 113 -16.98 37.96 -13.06
N GLU A 114 -17.48 38.88 -13.89
CA GLU A 114 -17.20 38.89 -15.35
C GLU A 114 -15.71 38.99 -15.69
N GLY A 115 -14.90 39.60 -14.82
CA GLY A 115 -13.45 39.76 -15.03
C GLY A 115 -12.63 38.50 -14.81
N ILE A 116 -13.18 37.47 -14.17
CA ILE A 116 -12.44 36.25 -13.85
C ILE A 116 -12.38 35.35 -15.08
N THR A 117 -11.16 35.04 -15.51
CA THR A 117 -10.86 34.23 -16.69
C THR A 117 -10.26 32.86 -16.37
N LYS A 118 -9.88 32.62 -15.11
CA LYS A 118 -9.27 31.37 -14.66
C LYS A 118 -9.69 31.07 -13.22
N ILE A 119 -10.14 29.84 -12.96
CA ILE A 119 -10.62 29.42 -11.65
C ILE A 119 -9.99 28.10 -11.21
N ASP A 120 -10.04 27.84 -9.91
CA ASP A 120 -9.79 26.51 -9.34
C ASP A 120 -11.11 25.93 -8.83
N PHE A 121 -11.21 24.60 -8.86
CA PHE A 121 -12.27 23.82 -8.22
C PHE A 121 -11.64 22.97 -7.11
N ILE A 122 -12.14 23.11 -5.88
CA ILE A 122 -11.65 22.41 -4.69
C ILE A 122 -12.86 21.78 -3.98
N GLU A 123 -12.89 20.45 -3.91
CA GLU A 123 -14.00 19.72 -3.25
C GLU A 123 -13.98 19.87 -1.73
N SER A 124 -12.79 19.87 -1.11
CA SER A 124 -12.57 20.29 0.27
C SER A 124 -11.06 20.48 0.50
N ASP A 125 -10.69 21.09 1.63
CA ASP A 125 -9.30 21.34 2.01
C ASP A 125 -8.57 20.06 2.48
N CYS A 126 -9.24 18.90 2.50
CA CYS A 126 -8.60 17.63 2.82
C CYS A 126 -7.55 17.23 1.77
N GLU A 127 -6.55 16.45 2.19
CA GLU A 127 -5.41 16.05 1.36
C GLU A 127 -5.84 15.27 0.11
N ASN A 128 -6.76 14.32 0.26
CA ASN A 128 -7.19 13.38 -0.79
C ASN A 128 -8.49 13.79 -1.51
N CYS A 129 -8.95 15.03 -1.29
CA CYS A 129 -10.19 15.57 -1.86
C CYS A 129 -10.01 15.96 -3.34
N PHE A 130 -11.07 15.92 -4.15
CA PHE A 130 -10.95 16.18 -5.61
C PHE A 130 -10.61 17.64 -5.89
N LYS A 131 -9.57 17.89 -6.71
CA LYS A 131 -9.10 19.24 -7.01
C LYS A 131 -8.68 19.38 -8.48
N ILE A 132 -9.07 20.49 -9.09
CA ILE A 132 -8.72 20.87 -10.46
C ILE A 132 -8.29 22.33 -10.46
N TRP A 133 -7.03 22.58 -10.82
CA TRP A 133 -6.43 23.92 -10.80
C TRP A 133 -6.29 24.52 -12.19
N GLY A 134 -6.44 25.84 -12.26
CA GLY A 134 -6.18 26.61 -13.47
C GLY A 134 -7.15 26.29 -14.60
N ILE A 135 -8.45 26.15 -14.30
CA ILE A 135 -9.52 25.95 -15.28
C ILE A 135 -9.70 27.26 -16.06
N HIS A 136 -9.40 27.22 -17.36
CA HIS A 136 -9.50 28.40 -18.22
C HIS A 136 -10.93 28.61 -18.74
N LEU A 137 -11.43 29.83 -18.60
CA LEU A 137 -12.78 30.23 -19.01
C LEU A 137 -12.83 30.96 -20.35
N LEU A 138 -11.67 31.23 -20.97
CA LEU A 138 -11.61 31.90 -22.28
C LEU A 138 -11.58 30.88 -23.44
N PRO A 139 -12.27 31.16 -24.56
CA PRO A 139 -12.27 30.28 -25.73
C PRO A 139 -10.87 30.15 -26.32
N GLY A 140 -10.51 28.94 -26.76
CA GLY A 140 -9.23 28.68 -27.42
C GLY A 140 -7.99 28.83 -26.53
N SER A 141 -8.18 28.84 -25.20
CA SER A 141 -7.09 28.81 -24.24
C SER A 141 -6.16 27.63 -24.51
N LYS A 142 -4.85 27.89 -24.46
CA LYS A 142 -3.81 26.86 -24.61
C LYS A 142 -2.90 26.89 -23.40
N ILE A 143 -2.59 25.71 -22.87
CA ILE A 143 -1.64 25.57 -21.78
C ILE A 143 -0.24 25.44 -22.37
N LYS A 144 0.65 26.32 -21.93
CA LYS A 144 2.06 26.23 -22.27
C LYS A 144 2.64 25.04 -21.51
N MET A 145 3.13 24.05 -22.26
CA MET A 145 3.88 22.93 -21.71
C MET A 145 5.33 23.34 -21.48
N ASP A 146 5.91 22.84 -20.40
CA ASP A 146 7.31 23.05 -20.11
C ASP A 146 8.17 22.04 -20.88
N GLY A 147 9.45 22.37 -21.06
CA GLY A 147 10.39 21.54 -21.79
C GLY A 147 10.83 20.34 -20.96
N LEU A 148 10.49 19.13 -21.40
CA LEU A 148 11.04 17.89 -20.85
C LEU A 148 12.42 17.64 -21.45
N THR A 149 13.48 18.07 -20.76
CA THR A 149 14.85 17.82 -21.22
C THR A 149 15.77 17.47 -20.07
N PHE A 150 16.51 16.37 -20.22
CA PHE A 150 17.83 16.24 -19.62
C PHE A 150 18.86 16.71 -20.65
N GLU A 151 19.76 17.63 -20.28
CA GLU A 151 20.92 17.91 -21.12
C GLU A 151 21.79 16.64 -21.23
N GLY A 152 21.96 16.10 -22.44
CA GLY A 152 22.95 15.04 -22.70
C GLY A 152 22.49 13.58 -22.49
N SER A 153 21.19 13.28 -22.57
CA SER A 153 20.66 11.90 -22.61
C SER A 153 20.98 11.19 -23.94
N GLY A 154 22.27 11.00 -24.23
CA GLY A 154 22.70 10.08 -25.28
C GLY A 154 22.22 8.67 -24.96
N LYS A 155 22.00 7.84 -26.00
CA LYS A 155 21.77 6.40 -25.86
C LYS A 155 22.95 5.78 -25.09
N ARG A 156 22.84 5.70 -23.77
CA ARG A 156 23.76 4.92 -22.95
C ARG A 156 23.16 3.51 -22.91
N ASP A 157 23.87 2.56 -23.51
CA ASP A 157 23.49 1.16 -23.38
C ASP A 157 23.47 0.80 -21.90
N MET A 158 22.29 0.44 -21.38
CA MET A 158 22.19 -0.24 -20.09
C MET A 158 22.71 -1.66 -20.26
N GLU A 159 23.67 -2.04 -19.44
CA GLU A 159 23.71 -3.38 -18.86
C GLU A 159 22.85 -3.32 -17.59
N PHE A 160 21.88 -4.22 -17.44
CA PHE A 160 21.05 -4.26 -16.25
C PHE A 160 21.93 -4.41 -15.00
N PRO A 161 21.61 -3.70 -13.90
CA PRO A 161 22.35 -3.88 -12.67
C PRO A 161 22.27 -5.34 -12.25
N ALA A 162 23.39 -5.86 -11.74
CA ALA A 162 23.38 -7.18 -11.14
C ALA A 162 22.38 -7.19 -9.98
N MET A 163 21.55 -8.24 -9.88
CA MET A 163 20.67 -8.44 -8.76
C MET A 163 21.51 -8.89 -7.55
N THR A 164 22.10 -7.92 -6.86
CA THR A 164 22.98 -8.13 -5.72
C THR A 164 22.57 -7.20 -4.60
N PHE A 165 22.46 -7.76 -3.41
CA PHE A 165 22.06 -7.01 -2.23
C PHE A 165 23.14 -6.00 -1.82
N SER A 166 22.71 -4.78 -1.45
CA SER A 166 23.56 -3.68 -1.01
C SER A 166 22.83 -2.82 0.03
N ASP A 167 23.57 -2.36 1.04
CA ASP A 167 23.12 -1.43 2.09
C ASP A 167 23.34 0.06 1.72
N GLU A 168 24.07 0.34 0.63
CA GLU A 168 24.18 1.68 0.06
C GLU A 168 22.81 2.26 -0.35
N PRO A 169 22.56 3.57 -0.13
CA PRO A 169 21.35 4.21 -0.62
C PRO A 169 21.32 4.28 -2.15
N ALA A 170 20.14 4.17 -2.72
CA ALA A 170 19.83 4.71 -4.04
C ALA A 170 19.48 6.19 -3.89
N ARG A 171 20.13 7.07 -4.65
CA ARG A 171 19.79 8.50 -4.67
C ARG A 171 18.74 8.77 -5.72
N ILE A 172 17.77 9.60 -5.38
CA ILE A 172 16.80 10.12 -6.34
C ILE A 172 16.78 11.65 -6.26
N SER A 173 16.74 12.29 -7.42
CA SER A 173 16.65 13.75 -7.52
C SER A 173 15.80 14.14 -8.73
N GLY A 174 15.25 15.35 -8.73
CA GLY A 174 14.43 15.76 -9.86
C GLY A 174 13.70 17.07 -9.69
N THR A 175 12.85 17.34 -10.68
CA THR A 175 11.98 18.51 -10.72
C THR A 175 10.58 18.11 -11.18
N ILE A 176 9.56 18.60 -10.47
CA ILE A 176 8.15 18.47 -10.82
C ILE A 176 7.67 19.80 -11.42
N LEU A 177 7.52 19.84 -12.74
CA LEU A 177 7.01 20.98 -13.50
C LEU A 177 5.49 21.09 -13.32
N GLY A 178 5.01 22.31 -13.06
CA GLY A 178 3.61 22.56 -12.72
C GLY A 178 3.24 22.18 -11.28
N TYR A 179 4.22 21.92 -10.41
CA TYR A 179 4.01 21.69 -8.98
C TYR A 179 3.50 22.95 -8.27
N SER A 180 2.61 22.73 -7.30
CA SER A 180 2.33 23.68 -6.23
C SER A 180 2.17 22.92 -4.92
N GLU A 181 2.74 23.46 -3.84
CA GLU A 181 2.66 22.89 -2.50
C GLU A 181 1.21 22.75 -2.03
N GLU A 182 0.35 23.72 -2.38
CA GLU A 182 -1.09 23.65 -2.11
C GLU A 182 -1.76 22.42 -2.76
N ALA A 183 -1.29 22.01 -3.93
CA ALA A 183 -1.90 20.91 -4.68
C ALA A 183 -1.39 19.54 -4.29
N PHE A 184 -0.11 19.44 -3.90
CA PHE A 184 0.58 18.15 -3.76
C PHE A 184 1.27 17.95 -2.41
N GLY A 185 1.15 18.91 -1.48
CA GLY A 185 1.93 18.90 -0.24
C GLY A 185 3.42 19.10 -0.50
N ASP A 186 4.23 19.06 0.54
CA ASP A 186 5.67 19.27 0.53
C ASP A 186 6.48 17.96 0.55
N GLU A 187 5.84 16.80 0.38
CA GLU A 187 6.47 15.48 0.39
C GLU A 187 6.17 14.66 -0.87
N LEU A 188 7.23 14.10 -1.45
CA LEU A 188 7.18 13.07 -2.48
C LEU A 188 7.20 11.70 -1.81
N VAL A 189 6.08 11.00 -1.85
CA VAL A 189 5.96 9.66 -1.26
C VAL A 189 6.36 8.60 -2.28
N LEU A 190 7.37 7.79 -1.93
CA LEU A 190 7.78 6.61 -2.68
C LEU A 190 7.34 5.34 -1.95
N HIS A 191 6.73 4.43 -2.71
CA HIS A 191 6.31 3.12 -2.25
C HIS A 191 7.15 2.04 -2.92
N GLY A 192 7.71 1.14 -2.13
CA GLY A 192 8.49 0.00 -2.58
C GLY A 192 8.09 -1.26 -1.85
N LEU A 193 8.73 -2.37 -2.20
CA LEU A 193 8.66 -3.57 -1.37
C LEU A 193 9.97 -3.69 -0.61
N ASN A 194 9.89 -3.68 0.70
CA ASN A 194 11.03 -4.04 1.52
C ASN A 194 11.33 -5.53 1.30
N VAL A 195 12.44 -5.83 0.63
CA VAL A 195 12.77 -7.20 0.21
C VAL A 195 13.09 -8.13 1.39
N PHE A 196 13.37 -7.57 2.57
CA PHE A 196 13.62 -8.31 3.80
C PHE A 196 12.34 -8.62 4.56
N SER A 197 11.50 -7.63 4.82
CA SER A 197 10.26 -7.79 5.59
C SER A 197 9.10 -8.29 4.72
N LEU A 198 9.21 -8.13 3.40
CA LEU A 198 8.16 -8.29 2.39
C LEU A 198 6.90 -7.48 2.72
N THR A 199 7.09 -6.37 3.41
CA THR A 199 6.06 -5.37 3.64
C THR A 199 6.22 -4.24 2.62
N ASN A 200 5.12 -3.56 2.33
CA ASN A 200 5.22 -2.29 1.62
C ASN A 200 6.10 -1.36 2.45
N ASP A 201 7.12 -0.82 1.82
CA ASP A 201 7.96 0.22 2.37
C ASP A 201 7.47 1.57 1.85
N GLN A 202 7.65 2.60 2.65
CA GLN A 202 7.33 3.96 2.28
C GLN A 202 8.45 4.89 2.71
N THR A 203 8.90 5.75 1.81
CA THR A 203 9.87 6.80 2.09
C THR A 203 9.32 8.13 1.56
N SER A 204 9.32 9.16 2.39
CA SER A 204 8.98 10.53 1.98
C SER A 204 10.26 11.33 1.71
N ILE A 205 10.26 12.11 0.64
CA ILE A 205 11.34 13.05 0.30
C ILE A 205 10.75 14.45 0.19
N SER A 206 11.32 15.43 0.87
CA SER A 206 10.83 16.80 0.80
C SER A 206 10.95 17.40 -0.60
N ILE A 207 9.92 18.14 -1.01
CA ILE A 207 9.85 18.89 -2.26
C ILE A 207 9.94 20.38 -1.92
N SER A 208 10.86 21.11 -2.54
CA SER A 208 10.92 22.57 -2.40
C SER A 208 9.76 23.24 -3.13
N ALA A 209 9.45 24.48 -2.73
CA ALA A 209 8.34 25.26 -3.31
C ALA A 209 8.41 25.44 -4.85
N ASP A 210 9.59 25.29 -5.45
CA ASP A 210 9.80 25.34 -6.91
C ASP A 210 9.75 23.97 -7.59
N GLY A 211 9.36 22.92 -6.86
CA GLY A 211 9.16 21.56 -7.36
C GLY A 211 10.43 20.70 -7.42
N HIS A 212 11.58 21.17 -6.92
CA HIS A 212 12.78 20.33 -6.84
C HIS A 212 12.74 19.39 -5.64
N PHE A 213 13.37 18.24 -5.76
CA PHE A 213 13.53 17.32 -4.65
C PHE A 213 14.82 16.51 -4.82
N SER A 214 15.35 16.04 -3.69
CA SER A 214 16.45 15.09 -3.66
C SER A 214 16.44 14.33 -2.33
N GLY A 215 16.67 13.03 -2.39
CA GLY A 215 16.74 12.20 -1.20
C GLY A 215 17.36 10.84 -1.47
N GLU A 216 17.44 10.06 -0.40
CA GLU A 216 18.01 8.72 -0.38
C GLU A 216 16.92 7.71 -0.03
N VAL A 217 16.93 6.58 -0.73
CA VAL A 217 16.06 5.43 -0.50
C VAL A 217 16.94 4.21 -0.37
N TYR A 218 16.55 3.25 0.48
CA TYR A 218 17.34 2.04 0.74
C TYR A 218 16.61 0.81 0.17
N PRO A 219 16.57 0.62 -1.16
CA PRO A 219 15.78 -0.46 -1.75
C PRO A 219 16.39 -1.85 -1.52
N GLY A 220 17.67 -1.92 -1.11
CA GLY A 220 18.38 -3.16 -0.83
C GLY A 220 18.81 -3.95 -2.08
N LEU A 221 17.97 -3.95 -3.11
CA LEU A 221 18.21 -4.52 -4.43
C LEU A 221 17.83 -3.51 -5.50
N PRO A 222 18.35 -3.64 -6.74
CA PRO A 222 17.76 -2.98 -7.89
C PRO A 222 16.26 -3.32 -7.98
N GLN A 223 15.38 -2.32 -7.86
CA GLN A 223 13.93 -2.55 -7.78
C GLN A 223 13.12 -1.36 -8.33
N MET A 224 11.98 -1.66 -8.94
CA MET A 224 10.94 -0.71 -9.29
C MET A 224 10.20 -0.21 -8.06
N TRP A 225 10.19 1.10 -7.86
CA TRP A 225 9.44 1.82 -6.84
C TRP A 225 8.41 2.73 -7.49
N HIS A 226 7.28 2.96 -6.81
CA HIS A 226 6.22 3.84 -7.27
C HIS A 226 6.29 5.18 -6.56
N LEU A 227 6.24 6.27 -7.31
CA LEU A 227 6.12 7.63 -6.78
C LEU A 227 4.63 7.96 -6.75
N ALA A 228 3.93 7.66 -5.65
CA ALA A 228 2.49 7.91 -5.47
C ALA A 228 1.66 7.79 -6.78
N ASN A 229 0.99 8.88 -7.21
CA ASN A 229 0.20 8.95 -8.45
C ASN A 229 1.01 9.49 -9.66
N MET A 230 2.33 9.54 -9.53
CA MET A 230 3.25 10.24 -10.42
C MET A 230 3.98 9.28 -11.37
N GLY A 231 4.16 8.01 -11.01
CA GLY A 231 4.68 6.96 -11.90
C GLY A 231 5.60 5.98 -11.20
N ALA A 232 6.46 5.28 -11.95
CA ALA A 232 7.42 4.33 -11.41
C ALA A 232 8.87 4.70 -11.76
N VAL A 233 9.81 4.27 -10.93
CA VAL A 233 11.26 4.50 -11.09
C VAL A 233 12.03 3.26 -10.71
N LEU A 234 13.10 2.95 -11.43
CA LEU A 234 14.06 1.93 -11.01
C LEU A 234 15.08 2.61 -10.07
N LEU A 235 15.15 2.11 -8.84
CA LEU A 235 16.15 2.50 -7.86
C LEU A 235 17.22 1.43 -7.79
N VAL A 236 18.49 1.84 -7.90
CA VAL A 236 19.64 0.95 -7.85
C VAL A 236 20.53 1.41 -6.70
N PRO A 237 20.79 0.57 -5.68
CA PRO A 237 21.73 0.89 -4.61
C PRO A 237 23.06 1.43 -5.14
N GLY A 238 23.53 2.55 -4.59
CA GLY A 238 24.77 3.22 -4.99
C GLY A 238 24.69 4.07 -6.28
N GLU A 239 23.58 4.06 -7.01
CA GLU A 239 23.38 4.92 -8.19
C GLU A 239 22.45 6.12 -7.89
N GLU A 240 22.49 7.12 -8.78
CA GLU A 240 21.56 8.25 -8.77
C GLU A 240 20.58 8.11 -9.94
N THR A 241 19.28 8.17 -9.65
CA THR A 241 18.23 8.27 -10.66
C THR A 241 17.67 9.68 -10.67
N ARG A 242 17.73 10.36 -11.83
CA ARG A 242 17.15 11.71 -11.98
C ARG A 242 15.85 11.68 -12.72
N ILE A 243 14.84 12.43 -12.27
CA ILE A 243 13.54 12.49 -12.95
C ILE A 243 13.10 13.93 -13.19
N VAL A 244 12.45 14.15 -14.33
CA VAL A 244 11.70 15.40 -14.58
C VAL A 244 10.29 15.01 -14.95
N MET A 245 9.32 15.55 -14.23
CA MET A 245 7.89 15.28 -14.42
C MET A 245 7.15 16.54 -14.82
N ASP A 246 6.21 16.44 -15.75
CA ASP A 246 5.34 17.54 -16.16
C ASP A 246 3.89 17.19 -15.82
N LEU A 247 3.39 17.78 -14.72
CA LEU A 247 2.03 17.53 -14.23
C LEU A 247 0.96 18.10 -15.17
N LYS A 248 1.26 19.16 -15.93
CA LYS A 248 0.33 19.73 -16.91
C LYS A 248 0.18 18.79 -18.10
N ARG A 249 1.29 18.23 -18.57
CA ARG A 249 1.30 17.22 -19.62
C ARG A 249 0.61 15.94 -19.17
N LYS A 250 0.88 15.47 -17.94
CA LYS A 250 0.19 14.32 -17.34
C LYS A 250 -1.32 14.53 -17.29
N SER A 251 -1.75 15.69 -16.78
CA SER A 251 -3.17 16.05 -16.67
C SER A 251 -3.85 16.11 -18.04
N ARG A 252 -3.17 16.65 -19.08
CA ARG A 252 -3.65 16.60 -20.46
C ARG A 252 -3.75 15.18 -21.00
N PHE A 253 -2.74 14.34 -20.75
CA PHE A 253 -2.70 12.96 -21.22
C PHE A 253 -3.85 12.11 -20.64
N GLU A 254 -4.11 12.25 -19.35
CA GLU A 254 -5.08 11.42 -18.61
C GLU A 254 -6.53 11.84 -18.80
N SER A 255 -6.78 13.11 -19.12
CA SER A 255 -8.13 13.66 -19.35
C SER A 255 -8.94 12.92 -20.40
N ARG A 256 -10.21 12.61 -20.16
CA ARG A 256 -11.10 11.98 -21.16
C ARG A 256 -11.77 13.00 -22.07
N HIS A 257 -11.98 14.24 -21.61
CA HIS A 257 -12.69 15.28 -22.36
C HIS A 257 -11.78 16.21 -23.15
N ARG A 258 -10.48 16.31 -22.82
CA ARG A 258 -9.56 17.20 -23.53
C ARG A 258 -9.35 16.74 -24.97
N ASN A 259 -9.65 17.67 -25.87
CA ASN A 259 -9.47 17.50 -27.31
C ASN A 259 -8.12 18.03 -27.82
N ASP A 260 -7.33 18.68 -26.96
CA ASP A 260 -6.05 19.31 -27.30
C ASP A 260 -4.85 18.39 -27.04
N LYS A 261 -5.06 17.08 -26.88
CA LYS A 261 -4.00 16.10 -26.66
C LYS A 261 -3.06 15.98 -27.85
N GLU A 262 -1.78 15.79 -27.57
CA GLU A 262 -0.75 15.42 -28.54
C GLU A 262 -0.17 14.05 -28.20
N ALA A 263 0.31 13.31 -29.20
CA ALA A 263 0.92 11.99 -28.99
C ALA A 263 2.08 12.00 -27.98
N SER A 264 2.80 13.13 -27.90
CA SER A 264 3.93 13.32 -26.98
C SER A 264 3.52 13.48 -25.51
N ASP A 265 2.23 13.63 -25.20
CA ASP A 265 1.76 13.78 -23.81
C ASP A 265 1.90 12.51 -23.00
N SER A 266 1.93 11.36 -23.68
CA SER A 266 2.22 10.05 -23.05
C SER A 266 3.60 10.00 -22.38
N LEU A 267 4.51 10.90 -22.77
CA LEU A 267 5.83 11.08 -22.18
C LEU A 267 5.78 12.24 -21.17
N TYR A 268 4.97 12.13 -20.13
CA TYR A 268 4.83 13.19 -19.11
C TYR A 268 5.88 13.14 -18.00
N TYR A 269 6.75 12.14 -18.00
CA TYR A 269 7.99 12.20 -17.23
C TYR A 269 9.14 11.58 -18.02
N THR A 270 10.33 12.07 -17.72
CA THR A 270 11.59 11.56 -18.25
C THR A 270 12.44 11.11 -17.08
N VAL A 271 13.21 10.07 -17.30
CA VAL A 271 14.12 9.50 -16.32
C VAL A 271 15.51 9.48 -16.94
N ASP A 272 16.52 10.04 -16.28
CA ASP A 272 17.92 9.87 -16.67
C ASP A 272 18.38 8.53 -16.12
N MET A 273 17.99 7.48 -16.82
CA MET A 273 18.47 6.12 -16.59
C MET A 273 19.17 5.62 -17.83
N LYS A 274 20.25 4.86 -17.63
CA LYS A 274 20.92 4.15 -18.71
C LYS A 274 19.85 3.27 -19.39
N GLY A 275 19.54 3.50 -20.67
CA GLY A 275 18.82 2.56 -21.55
C GLY A 275 17.33 2.26 -21.32
N MET A 276 16.59 2.96 -20.46
CA MET A 276 15.11 2.89 -20.41
C MET A 276 14.50 4.28 -20.52
N SER A 277 13.44 4.40 -21.34
CA SER A 277 12.66 5.63 -21.45
C SER A 277 11.51 5.67 -20.42
N GLY A 278 10.95 6.85 -20.18
CA GLY A 278 9.72 6.97 -19.38
C GLY A 278 8.56 6.15 -19.97
N ALA A 279 8.48 6.00 -21.29
CA ALA A 279 7.50 5.13 -21.94
C ALA A 279 7.71 3.65 -21.62
N ASP A 280 8.97 3.19 -21.59
CA ASP A 280 9.29 1.80 -21.23
C ASP A 280 8.86 1.51 -19.78
N LEU A 281 9.12 2.44 -18.85
CA LEU A 281 8.70 2.32 -17.45
C LEU A 281 7.18 2.30 -17.30
N ILE A 282 6.46 3.20 -17.99
CA ILE A 282 4.98 3.21 -18.01
C ILE A 282 4.45 1.88 -18.54
N LEU A 283 5.04 1.35 -19.61
CA LEU A 283 4.63 0.08 -20.18
C LEU A 283 4.91 -1.07 -19.20
N LEU A 284 6.08 -1.11 -18.55
CA LEU A 284 6.39 -2.13 -17.54
C LEU A 284 5.41 -2.11 -16.37
N GLU A 285 5.04 -0.92 -15.89
CA GLU A 285 4.08 -0.74 -14.81
C GLU A 285 2.68 -1.23 -15.20
N LYS A 286 2.20 -0.87 -16.40
CA LYS A 286 0.85 -1.21 -16.87
C LYS A 286 0.72 -2.63 -17.42
N SER A 287 1.84 -3.27 -17.72
CA SER A 287 1.88 -4.63 -18.25
C SER A 287 1.46 -5.63 -17.17
N MET A 288 0.56 -6.53 -17.52
CA MET A 288 0.13 -7.64 -16.69
C MET A 288 0.06 -8.91 -17.53
N LEU A 289 0.43 -10.05 -16.95
CA LEU A 289 0.36 -11.33 -17.66
C LEU A 289 -1.09 -11.67 -18.03
N VAL A 290 -1.95 -11.80 -17.02
CA VAL A 290 -3.38 -12.15 -17.17
C VAL A 290 -4.21 -11.36 -16.16
N GLY A 291 -5.39 -10.91 -16.57
CA GLY A 291 -6.37 -10.23 -15.71
C GLY A 291 -6.84 -11.12 -14.55
N PHE A 292 -7.17 -10.53 -13.40
CA PHE A 292 -7.58 -11.31 -12.22
C PHE A 292 -8.81 -12.20 -12.49
N ASP A 293 -9.81 -11.67 -13.19
CA ASP A 293 -11.05 -12.40 -13.48
C ASP A 293 -10.81 -13.54 -14.49
N GLU A 294 -10.08 -13.27 -15.58
CA GLU A 294 -9.68 -14.29 -16.56
C GLU A 294 -8.86 -15.42 -15.91
N LEU A 295 -7.91 -15.07 -15.04
CA LEU A 295 -7.11 -16.05 -14.31
C LEU A 295 -7.96 -16.84 -13.31
N SER A 296 -8.93 -16.20 -12.66
CA SER A 296 -9.83 -16.87 -11.71
C SER A 296 -10.69 -17.90 -12.43
N GLU A 297 -11.28 -17.54 -13.57
CA GLU A 297 -12.05 -18.47 -14.41
C GLU A 297 -11.17 -19.65 -14.86
N ALA A 298 -9.96 -19.38 -15.35
CA ALA A 298 -9.04 -20.43 -15.77
C ALA A 298 -8.63 -21.36 -14.61
N ALA A 299 -8.37 -20.83 -13.42
CA ALA A 299 -7.92 -21.61 -12.27
C ALA A 299 -9.02 -22.45 -11.63
N ALA A 300 -10.29 -22.05 -11.75
CA ALA A 300 -11.42 -22.79 -11.18
C ALA A 300 -11.56 -24.21 -11.77
N GLU A 301 -11.15 -24.39 -13.02
CA GLU A 301 -11.38 -25.60 -13.82
C GLU A 301 -10.11 -26.41 -14.12
N LYS A 302 -8.92 -25.85 -13.87
CA LYS A 302 -7.64 -26.46 -14.27
C LYS A 302 -6.95 -27.18 -13.11
N SER A 303 -6.41 -28.37 -13.39
CA SER A 303 -5.40 -29.03 -12.55
C SER A 303 -4.14 -28.16 -12.43
N PRO A 304 -3.23 -28.44 -11.48
CA PRO A 304 -1.98 -27.69 -11.34
C PRO A 304 -1.18 -27.61 -12.65
N MET A 305 -1.10 -28.72 -13.39
CA MET A 305 -0.32 -28.80 -14.63
C MET A 305 -0.99 -28.10 -15.80
N GLU A 306 -2.32 -28.16 -15.88
CA GLU A 306 -3.08 -27.40 -16.89
C GLU A 306 -2.99 -25.90 -16.64
N LEU A 307 -3.01 -25.45 -15.38
CA LEU A 307 -2.83 -24.03 -15.07
C LEU A 307 -1.41 -23.56 -15.42
N LYS A 308 -0.37 -24.35 -15.13
CA LYS A 308 1.00 -24.08 -15.56
C LYS A 308 1.09 -23.90 -17.08
N ALA A 309 0.56 -24.85 -17.85
CA ALA A 309 0.57 -24.80 -19.31
C ALA A 309 -0.19 -23.58 -19.86
N TYR A 310 -1.33 -23.24 -19.25
CA TYR A 310 -2.08 -22.03 -19.59
C TYR A 310 -1.25 -20.75 -19.37
N LEU A 311 -0.56 -20.63 -18.23
CA LEU A 311 0.27 -19.47 -17.93
C LEU A 311 1.50 -19.38 -18.87
N GLU A 312 2.10 -20.51 -19.26
CA GLU A 312 3.18 -20.53 -20.28
C GLU A 312 2.68 -20.00 -21.63
N GLN A 313 1.49 -20.44 -22.05
CA GLN A 313 0.86 -19.94 -23.29
C GLN A 313 0.58 -18.44 -23.23
N GLN A 314 0.11 -17.95 -22.08
CA GLN A 314 -0.15 -16.51 -21.87
C GLN A 314 1.14 -15.69 -21.94
N ILE A 315 2.24 -16.19 -21.36
CA ILE A 315 3.56 -15.54 -21.48
C ILE A 315 3.94 -15.45 -22.96
N ASP A 316 3.90 -16.55 -23.71
CA ASP A 316 4.27 -16.57 -25.13
C ASP A 316 3.43 -15.60 -25.97
N MET A 317 2.12 -15.53 -25.69
CA MET A 317 1.20 -14.59 -26.32
C MET A 317 1.61 -13.14 -26.05
N ARG A 318 1.82 -12.75 -24.78
CA ARG A 318 2.24 -11.38 -24.41
C ARG A 318 3.59 -11.00 -25.04
N MET A 319 4.53 -11.95 -25.09
CA MET A 319 5.82 -11.73 -25.74
C MET A 319 5.69 -11.58 -27.27
N GLY A 320 4.72 -12.24 -27.89
CA GLY A 320 4.38 -12.04 -29.31
C GLY A 320 3.73 -10.68 -29.59
N GLU A 321 2.79 -10.26 -28.74
CA GLU A 321 2.12 -8.96 -28.80
C GLU A 321 3.13 -7.81 -28.71
N GLY A 322 4.00 -7.83 -27.68
CA GLY A 322 4.97 -6.77 -27.49
C GLY A 322 5.99 -6.64 -28.63
N ARG A 323 6.42 -7.76 -29.23
CA ARG A 323 7.27 -7.72 -30.44
C ARG A 323 6.56 -7.09 -31.62
N SER A 324 5.29 -7.42 -31.81
CA SER A 324 4.45 -6.85 -32.87
C SER A 324 4.21 -5.34 -32.67
N GLN A 325 4.24 -4.87 -31.42
CA GLN A 325 4.16 -3.46 -31.04
C GLN A 325 5.50 -2.71 -31.11
N GLY A 326 6.60 -3.39 -31.47
CA GLY A 326 7.91 -2.77 -31.66
C GLY A 326 8.74 -2.58 -30.38
N ASN A 327 8.41 -3.31 -29.30
CA ASN A 327 9.20 -3.29 -28.06
C ASN A 327 10.65 -3.72 -28.35
N SER A 328 11.62 -3.02 -27.74
CA SER A 328 13.04 -3.38 -27.85
C SER A 328 13.32 -4.76 -27.23
N ASP A 329 14.39 -5.42 -27.67
CA ASP A 329 14.82 -6.71 -27.10
C ASP A 329 15.09 -6.62 -25.59
N LYS A 330 15.63 -5.48 -25.13
CA LYS A 330 15.87 -5.22 -23.69
C LYS A 330 14.56 -5.15 -22.90
N LEU A 331 13.57 -4.42 -23.42
CA LEU A 331 12.26 -4.33 -22.79
C LEU A 331 11.55 -5.69 -22.79
N GLN A 332 11.64 -6.44 -23.88
CA GLN A 332 11.11 -7.80 -23.99
C GLN A 332 11.72 -8.75 -22.94
N ASP A 333 13.02 -8.63 -22.68
CA ASP A 333 13.70 -9.43 -21.67
C ASP A 333 13.18 -9.15 -20.25
N ILE A 334 12.98 -7.89 -19.88
CA ILE A 334 12.39 -7.51 -18.58
C ILE A 334 10.94 -7.99 -18.47
N LEU A 335 10.12 -7.75 -19.50
CA LEU A 335 8.71 -8.14 -19.51
C LEU A 335 8.56 -9.65 -19.31
N ARG A 336 9.44 -10.44 -19.92
CA ARG A 336 9.48 -11.90 -19.70
C ARG A 336 9.74 -12.24 -18.24
N ALA A 337 10.74 -11.62 -17.63
CA ALA A 337 11.07 -11.84 -16.22
C ALA A 337 9.89 -11.50 -15.30
N LYS A 338 9.25 -10.35 -15.55
CA LYS A 338 8.04 -9.90 -14.85
C LYS A 338 6.90 -10.93 -14.96
N TYR A 339 6.53 -11.31 -16.19
CA TYR A 339 5.43 -12.24 -16.41
C TYR A 339 5.71 -13.62 -15.83
N ARG A 340 6.94 -14.11 -15.93
CA ARG A 340 7.34 -15.38 -15.30
C ARG A 340 7.23 -15.33 -13.78
N MET A 341 7.57 -14.22 -13.13
CA MET A 341 7.38 -14.05 -11.68
C MET A 341 5.91 -13.93 -11.28
N GLU A 342 5.09 -13.25 -12.08
CA GLU A 342 3.64 -13.23 -11.89
C GLU A 342 3.06 -14.65 -11.95
N ALA A 343 3.41 -15.41 -13.00
CA ALA A 343 3.00 -16.81 -13.15
C ALA A 343 3.48 -17.68 -11.99
N LEU A 344 4.76 -17.60 -11.63
CA LEU A 344 5.35 -18.37 -10.53
C LEU A 344 4.62 -18.10 -9.21
N GLY A 345 4.27 -16.85 -8.93
CA GLY A 345 3.48 -16.48 -7.76
C GLY A 345 2.16 -17.26 -7.68
N TYR A 346 1.39 -17.30 -8.77
CA TYR A 346 0.12 -18.03 -8.82
C TYR A 346 0.32 -19.55 -8.69
N LEU A 347 1.33 -20.10 -9.37
CA LEU A 347 1.64 -21.53 -9.36
C LEU A 347 2.07 -22.02 -7.97
N LEU A 348 2.95 -21.28 -7.29
CA LEU A 348 3.32 -21.57 -5.91
C LEU A 348 2.10 -21.50 -4.96
N SER A 349 1.10 -20.68 -5.26
CA SER A 349 -0.10 -20.52 -4.43
C SER A 349 -1.31 -21.32 -4.92
N TYR A 350 -1.12 -22.31 -5.80
CA TYR A 350 -2.21 -23.01 -6.49
C TYR A 350 -3.36 -23.41 -5.55
N GLU A 351 -3.08 -24.16 -4.47
CA GLU A 351 -4.15 -24.65 -3.60
C GLU A 351 -4.96 -23.50 -2.97
N GLY A 352 -4.27 -22.53 -2.38
CA GLY A 352 -4.90 -21.38 -1.73
C GLY A 352 -5.67 -20.50 -2.72
N PHE A 353 -5.13 -20.36 -3.93
CA PHE A 353 -5.75 -19.57 -4.99
C PHE A 353 -7.03 -20.24 -5.52
N VAL A 354 -7.00 -21.54 -5.83
CA VAL A 354 -8.19 -22.27 -6.29
C VAL A 354 -9.27 -22.31 -5.22
N ARG A 355 -8.91 -22.51 -3.94
CA ARG A 355 -9.86 -22.41 -2.82
C ARG A 355 -10.50 -21.03 -2.78
N PHE A 356 -9.70 -19.97 -2.82
CA PHE A 356 -10.19 -18.58 -2.83
C PHE A 356 -11.18 -18.34 -3.97
N VAL A 357 -10.83 -18.75 -5.19
CA VAL A 357 -11.67 -18.57 -6.38
C VAL A 357 -13.00 -19.32 -6.24
N LYS A 358 -12.97 -20.61 -5.84
CA LYS A 358 -14.17 -21.43 -5.63
C LYS A 358 -15.03 -20.91 -4.47
N SER A 359 -14.42 -20.36 -3.42
CA SER A 359 -15.16 -19.70 -2.34
C SER A 359 -15.83 -18.42 -2.82
N LYS A 360 -15.13 -17.56 -3.56
CA LYS A 360 -15.66 -16.33 -4.12
C LYS A 360 -16.83 -16.59 -5.07
N SER A 361 -16.76 -17.63 -5.91
CA SER A 361 -17.82 -17.97 -6.86
C SER A 361 -19.07 -18.57 -6.23
N SER A 362 -19.01 -18.99 -4.95
CA SER A 362 -20.19 -19.52 -4.23
C SER A 362 -21.27 -18.46 -3.94
N GLY A 363 -20.92 -17.18 -4.00
CA GLY A 363 -21.81 -16.08 -3.61
C GLY A 363 -22.04 -15.95 -2.10
N LEU A 364 -21.43 -16.80 -1.27
CA LEU A 364 -21.49 -16.67 0.18
C LEU A 364 -20.62 -15.50 0.68
N PRO A 365 -21.07 -14.77 1.72
CA PRO A 365 -20.21 -13.84 2.45
C PRO A 365 -18.95 -14.53 2.97
N ARG A 366 -17.83 -13.78 3.03
CA ARG A 366 -16.50 -14.32 3.36
C ARG A 366 -16.47 -15.06 4.69
N GLU A 367 -17.25 -14.63 5.66
CA GLU A 367 -17.37 -15.21 7.00
C GLU A 367 -17.92 -16.64 6.94
N ARG A 368 -18.68 -16.98 5.90
CA ARG A 368 -19.31 -18.29 5.70
C ARG A 368 -18.52 -19.22 4.78
N TRP A 369 -17.37 -18.78 4.26
CA TRP A 369 -16.55 -19.62 3.38
C TRP A 369 -16.06 -20.92 4.04
N HIS A 370 -15.98 -20.96 5.37
CA HIS A 370 -15.63 -22.16 6.14
C HIS A 370 -16.69 -23.27 6.06
N GLU A 371 -17.91 -22.95 5.60
CA GLU A 371 -18.99 -23.92 5.38
C GLU A 371 -18.83 -24.68 4.06
N LEU A 372 -17.94 -24.21 3.16
CA LEU A 372 -17.76 -24.80 1.84
C LEU A 372 -16.80 -25.99 1.88
N GLU A 373 -17.30 -27.14 1.41
CA GLU A 373 -16.46 -28.30 1.12
C GLU A 373 -15.81 -28.13 -0.27
N ILE A 374 -14.61 -27.56 -0.28
CA ILE A 374 -13.85 -27.33 -1.52
C ILE A 374 -12.77 -28.39 -1.66
N GLU A 375 -12.93 -29.27 -2.65
CA GLU A 375 -11.86 -30.16 -3.10
C GLU A 375 -10.93 -29.45 -4.09
N VAL A 376 -9.63 -29.57 -3.83
CA VAL A 376 -8.56 -29.03 -4.66
C VAL A 376 -7.48 -30.09 -4.82
N GLU A 377 -7.06 -30.33 -6.05
CA GLU A 377 -5.95 -31.23 -6.36
C GLU A 377 -4.66 -30.74 -5.68
N LYS A 378 -3.97 -31.63 -4.98
CA LYS A 378 -2.72 -31.27 -4.29
C LYS A 378 -1.54 -31.45 -5.24
N PRO A 379 -0.75 -30.40 -5.51
CA PRO A 379 0.42 -30.54 -6.35
C PRO A 379 1.45 -31.50 -5.74
N GLY A 380 1.99 -32.41 -6.55
CA GLY A 380 3.04 -33.35 -6.14
C GLY A 380 4.47 -32.77 -6.29
N PRO A 381 5.51 -33.51 -5.89
CA PRO A 381 6.91 -33.07 -6.03
C PRO A 381 7.30 -32.70 -7.46
N ASP A 382 6.89 -33.50 -8.46
CA ASP A 382 7.21 -33.26 -9.87
C ASP A 382 6.64 -31.92 -10.39
N TYR A 383 5.48 -31.52 -9.86
CA TYR A 383 4.90 -30.21 -10.16
C TYR A 383 5.86 -29.10 -9.75
N TYR A 384 6.32 -29.10 -8.49
CA TYR A 384 7.21 -28.07 -7.98
C TYR A 384 8.56 -28.08 -8.69
N SER A 385 9.13 -29.26 -8.97
CA SER A 385 10.36 -29.37 -9.76
C SER A 385 10.21 -28.74 -11.14
N SER A 386 9.03 -28.85 -11.75
CA SER A 386 8.76 -28.24 -13.06
C SER A 386 8.68 -26.71 -13.04
N LEU A 387 8.60 -26.07 -11.88
CA LEU A 387 8.52 -24.60 -11.75
C LEU A 387 9.88 -23.89 -11.83
N ALA A 388 10.98 -24.63 -11.73
CA ALA A 388 12.34 -24.06 -11.75
C ALA A 388 12.63 -23.23 -13.00
N ASN A 389 11.99 -23.56 -14.13
CA ASN A 389 12.15 -22.84 -15.40
C ASN A 389 11.47 -21.46 -15.43
N PHE A 390 10.60 -21.14 -14.46
CA PHE A 390 9.99 -19.82 -14.33
C PHE A 390 10.90 -18.84 -13.62
N PHE A 391 11.86 -19.30 -12.82
CA PHE A 391 12.70 -18.41 -12.05
C PHE A 391 13.64 -17.60 -12.94
N GLU A 392 13.65 -16.28 -12.74
CA GLU A 392 14.56 -15.35 -13.42
C GLU A 392 14.99 -14.27 -12.43
N ASP A 393 16.30 -14.06 -12.29
CA ASP A 393 16.87 -13.09 -11.35
C ASP A 393 16.30 -11.68 -11.53
N LYS A 394 16.13 -11.25 -12.80
CA LYS A 394 15.53 -9.96 -13.16
C LYS A 394 14.09 -9.81 -12.66
N GLY A 395 13.44 -10.90 -12.28
CA GLY A 395 12.16 -10.91 -11.60
C GLY A 395 12.16 -10.14 -10.27
N PHE A 396 13.32 -10.02 -9.61
CA PHE A 396 13.48 -9.20 -8.39
C PHE A 396 13.42 -7.69 -8.64
N LEU A 397 13.48 -7.24 -9.89
CA LEU A 397 13.17 -5.84 -10.22
C LEU A 397 11.73 -5.49 -9.80
N PHE A 398 10.87 -6.48 -9.62
CA PHE A 398 9.48 -6.31 -9.25
C PHE A 398 9.15 -6.98 -7.91
N PRO A 399 8.14 -6.49 -7.18
CA PRO A 399 7.69 -7.09 -5.92
C PRO A 399 7.40 -8.60 -6.02
N GLN A 400 6.93 -9.06 -7.18
CA GLN A 400 6.58 -10.45 -7.45
C GLN A 400 7.75 -11.42 -7.23
N GLY A 401 8.98 -11.02 -7.58
CA GLY A 401 10.17 -11.87 -7.39
C GLY A 401 10.42 -12.16 -5.92
N ALA A 402 10.39 -11.13 -5.06
CA ALA A 402 10.57 -11.29 -3.63
C ALA A 402 9.37 -11.99 -2.96
N MET A 403 8.14 -11.75 -3.43
CA MET A 403 6.95 -12.48 -2.96
C MET A 403 6.99 -13.98 -3.31
N ALA A 404 7.58 -14.36 -4.43
CA ALA A 404 7.75 -15.77 -4.79
C ALA A 404 8.64 -16.52 -3.78
N VAL A 405 9.67 -15.85 -3.24
CA VAL A 405 10.52 -16.37 -2.16
C VAL A 405 9.69 -16.80 -0.94
N ASP A 406 8.82 -15.93 -0.44
CA ASP A 406 8.00 -16.24 0.74
C ASP A 406 6.91 -17.27 0.47
N ARG A 407 6.30 -17.25 -0.73
CA ARG A 407 5.33 -18.29 -1.12
C ARG A 407 5.97 -19.66 -1.13
N TYR A 408 7.15 -19.80 -1.74
CA TYR A 408 7.89 -21.06 -1.75
C TYR A 408 8.21 -21.55 -0.34
N ARG A 409 8.71 -20.65 0.52
CA ARG A 409 9.03 -20.97 1.91
C ARG A 409 7.79 -21.51 2.65
N LYS A 410 6.61 -20.89 2.49
CA LYS A 410 5.37 -21.31 3.15
C LYS A 410 4.89 -22.71 2.75
N ILE A 411 5.06 -23.10 1.49
CA ILE A 411 4.71 -24.44 0.99
C ILE A 411 5.57 -25.51 1.66
N ASN A 412 6.87 -25.27 1.76
CA ASN A 412 7.82 -26.22 2.35
C ASN A 412 7.85 -26.17 3.89
N HIS A 413 7.39 -25.06 4.49
CA HIS A 413 7.25 -24.94 5.94
C HIS A 413 6.26 -25.96 6.52
N LEU A 414 5.32 -26.48 5.72
CA LEU A 414 4.40 -27.54 6.13
C LEU A 414 5.09 -28.90 6.30
N GLN A 415 6.25 -29.13 5.66
CA GLN A 415 7.07 -30.33 5.89
C GLN A 415 7.98 -30.18 7.13
N LEU A 416 8.28 -28.95 7.55
CA LEU A 416 9.07 -28.63 8.75
C LEU A 416 8.24 -28.51 10.04
N LYS A 417 7.01 -29.05 10.06
CA LYS A 417 6.27 -29.29 11.32
C LYS A 417 6.97 -30.31 12.25
N THR A 418 8.18 -30.75 11.92
CA THR A 418 9.09 -31.40 12.86
C THR A 418 9.78 -30.34 13.73
N GLN A 419 9.18 -30.08 14.90
CA GLN A 419 9.86 -29.95 16.20
C GLN A 419 11.18 -29.14 16.24
N ASN A 420 11.17 -27.96 16.87
CA ASN A 420 12.36 -27.34 17.48
C ASN A 420 13.64 -27.21 16.62
N ALA A 421 13.54 -27.24 15.29
CA ALA A 421 14.71 -27.09 14.42
C ALA A 421 15.42 -25.75 14.65
N SER A 422 16.74 -25.81 14.82
CA SER A 422 17.64 -24.67 14.89
C SER A 422 17.64 -23.89 13.57
N ALA A 423 18.11 -22.64 13.62
CA ALA A 423 18.21 -21.82 12.42
C ALA A 423 19.13 -22.45 11.36
N LYS A 424 20.24 -23.04 11.80
CA LYS A 424 21.15 -23.82 10.94
C LYS A 424 20.48 -25.01 10.27
N GLU A 425 19.67 -25.80 10.98
CA GLU A 425 18.96 -26.94 10.39
C GLU A 425 17.96 -26.48 9.32
N HIS A 426 17.26 -25.37 9.56
CA HIS A 426 16.37 -24.77 8.57
C HIS A 426 17.14 -24.29 7.33
N PHE A 427 18.27 -23.60 7.53
CA PHE A 427 19.14 -23.14 6.44
C PHE A 427 19.61 -24.31 5.57
N LEU A 428 20.10 -25.39 6.20
CA LEU A 428 20.58 -26.57 5.49
C LEU A 428 19.45 -27.26 4.72
N TYR A 429 18.26 -27.36 5.31
CA TYR A 429 17.08 -27.87 4.62
C TYR A 429 16.73 -27.04 3.39
N LEU A 430 16.67 -25.70 3.51
CA LEU A 430 16.43 -24.80 2.38
C LEU A 430 17.50 -25.00 1.31
N LYS A 431 18.79 -25.05 1.70
CA LYS A 431 19.90 -25.24 0.78
C LYS A 431 19.81 -26.55 -0.01
N GLU A 432 19.30 -27.61 0.60
CA GLU A 432 19.13 -28.92 -0.05
C GLU A 432 17.90 -28.97 -0.98
N ASN A 433 16.80 -28.28 -0.63
CA ASN A 433 15.51 -28.46 -1.28
C ASN A 433 15.07 -27.32 -2.23
N VAL A 434 15.60 -26.10 -2.05
CA VAL A 434 15.31 -24.94 -2.92
C VAL A 434 15.79 -25.14 -4.36
N PRO A 435 17.00 -25.67 -4.62
CA PRO A 435 17.51 -25.75 -6.00
C PRO A 435 16.62 -26.56 -6.93
N ALA A 436 15.90 -27.57 -6.41
CA ALA A 436 14.98 -28.39 -7.19
C ALA A 436 13.82 -27.59 -7.80
N VAL A 437 13.40 -26.49 -7.18
CA VAL A 437 12.20 -25.73 -7.55
C VAL A 437 12.52 -24.35 -8.11
N LEU A 438 13.67 -23.76 -7.76
CA LEU A 438 14.02 -22.38 -8.11
C LEU A 438 15.46 -22.22 -8.65
N GLY A 439 16.18 -23.33 -8.80
CA GLY A 439 17.56 -23.34 -9.30
C GLY A 439 18.59 -22.91 -8.26
N GLU A 440 19.87 -22.95 -8.64
CA GLU A 440 20.99 -22.53 -7.80
C GLU A 440 21.16 -21.00 -7.89
N ASN A 441 20.38 -20.24 -7.10
CA ASN A 441 20.54 -18.79 -6.98
C ASN A 441 20.91 -18.38 -5.54
N ALA A 442 22.11 -17.82 -5.38
CA ALA A 442 22.64 -17.42 -4.07
C ALA A 442 21.84 -16.28 -3.41
N LEU A 443 21.40 -15.27 -4.19
CA LEU A 443 20.59 -14.17 -3.67
C LEU A 443 19.22 -14.68 -3.18
N PHE A 444 18.58 -15.55 -3.95
CA PHE A 444 17.33 -16.17 -3.55
C PHE A 444 17.49 -16.94 -2.24
N MET A 445 18.54 -17.76 -2.14
CA MET A 445 18.84 -18.52 -0.92
C MET A 445 19.02 -17.60 0.28
N ASP A 446 19.81 -16.55 0.10
CA ASP A 446 20.08 -15.55 1.11
C ASP A 446 18.78 -14.83 1.56
N LEU A 447 17.90 -14.43 0.63
CA LEU A 447 16.60 -13.83 0.94
C LEU A 447 15.64 -14.82 1.63
N ALA A 448 15.59 -16.07 1.19
CA ALA A 448 14.77 -17.11 1.82
C ALA A 448 15.20 -17.37 3.27
N CYS A 449 16.51 -17.39 3.51
CA CYS A 449 17.08 -17.54 4.84
C CYS A 449 16.86 -16.28 5.69
N ALA A 450 17.05 -15.09 5.11
CA ALA A 450 16.74 -13.83 5.76
C ALA A 450 15.30 -13.78 6.30
N ARG A 451 14.34 -14.24 5.49
CA ARG A 451 12.93 -14.34 5.90
C ARG A 451 12.70 -15.29 7.07
N PHE A 452 13.42 -16.40 7.15
CA PHE A 452 13.31 -17.30 8.28
C PHE A 452 13.72 -16.59 9.58
N PHE A 453 14.86 -15.90 9.58
CA PHE A 453 15.34 -15.16 10.74
C PHE A 453 14.41 -13.98 11.09
N SER A 454 13.93 -13.23 10.08
CA SER A 454 12.95 -12.17 10.29
C SER A 454 11.64 -12.69 10.91
N ASP A 455 11.09 -13.81 10.43
CA ASP A 455 9.92 -14.46 11.03
C ASP A 455 10.22 -14.94 12.47
N ALA A 456 11.42 -15.45 12.73
CA ALA A 456 11.85 -15.87 14.07
C ALA A 456 11.94 -14.69 15.04
N ILE A 457 12.51 -13.56 14.61
CA ILE A 457 12.52 -12.28 15.34
C ILE A 457 11.09 -11.88 15.70
N GLN A 458 10.20 -11.83 14.70
CA GLN A 458 8.82 -11.37 14.90
C GLN A 458 8.01 -12.30 15.83
N ARG A 459 8.26 -13.62 15.80
CA ARG A 459 7.54 -14.61 16.61
C ARG A 459 8.15 -14.84 17.99
N LYS A 460 9.47 -15.01 18.10
CA LYS A 460 10.18 -15.39 19.33
C LYS A 460 10.73 -14.19 20.10
N GLY A 461 10.81 -13.01 19.48
CA GLY A 461 11.12 -11.75 20.15
C GLY A 461 12.57 -11.27 20.09
N ALA A 462 13.53 -12.12 19.67
CA ALA A 462 14.89 -11.72 19.27
C ALA A 462 15.68 -12.91 18.69
N LEU A 463 16.75 -12.61 17.94
CA LEU A 463 17.85 -13.53 17.64
C LEU A 463 18.82 -13.55 18.82
N ASP A 464 19.21 -14.74 19.28
CA ASP A 464 20.35 -14.89 20.19
C ASP A 464 21.68 -14.76 19.43
N GLU A 465 22.79 -14.60 20.18
CA GLU A 465 24.12 -14.41 19.58
C GLU A 465 24.55 -15.61 18.71
N GLN A 466 24.13 -16.84 19.05
CA GLN A 466 24.41 -18.01 18.23
C GLN A 466 23.70 -17.90 16.86
N ASN A 467 22.44 -17.46 16.84
CA ASN A 467 21.69 -17.26 15.60
C ASN A 467 22.33 -16.15 14.75
N LYS A 468 22.82 -15.07 15.36
CA LYS A 468 23.54 -14.00 14.66
C LYS A 468 24.84 -14.52 14.02
N GLU A 469 25.65 -15.29 14.75
CA GLU A 469 26.87 -15.91 14.25
C GLU A 469 26.60 -16.91 13.11
N GLU A 470 25.59 -17.78 13.28
CA GLU A 470 25.18 -18.76 12.26
C GLU A 470 24.73 -18.07 10.99
N MET A 471 23.94 -16.99 11.10
CA MET A 471 23.48 -16.22 9.95
C MET A 471 24.65 -15.59 9.18
N LEU A 472 25.59 -14.94 9.89
CA LEU A 472 26.80 -14.37 9.29
C LEU A 472 27.70 -15.41 8.61
N ALA A 473 27.73 -16.64 9.13
CA ALA A 473 28.55 -17.73 8.58
C ALA A 473 27.90 -18.44 7.38
N LEU A 474 26.57 -18.49 7.32
CA LEU A 474 25.83 -19.28 6.33
C LEU A 474 25.40 -18.46 5.11
N MET A 475 25.13 -17.16 5.27
CA MET A 475 24.67 -16.31 4.17
C MET A 475 25.82 -15.91 3.25
N SER A 476 25.56 -15.90 1.95
CA SER A 476 26.56 -15.51 0.94
C SER A 476 26.80 -14.00 0.94
N ASN A 477 25.78 -13.22 1.31
CA ASN A 477 25.85 -11.77 1.47
C ASN A 477 25.86 -11.36 2.97
N PRO A 478 27.01 -10.91 3.51
CA PRO A 478 27.10 -10.52 4.91
C PRO A 478 26.39 -9.19 5.23
N ALA A 479 26.16 -8.31 4.25
CA ALA A 479 25.42 -7.07 4.48
C ALA A 479 23.94 -7.34 4.76
N LEU A 480 23.36 -8.32 4.06
CA LEU A 480 21.99 -8.78 4.33
C LEU A 480 21.86 -9.39 5.72
N ALA A 481 22.84 -10.20 6.16
CA ALA A 481 22.87 -10.73 7.53
C ALA A 481 22.95 -9.59 8.56
N ARG A 482 23.85 -8.62 8.38
CA ARG A 482 23.98 -7.46 9.28
C ARG A 482 22.69 -6.66 9.38
N LEU A 483 22.00 -6.42 8.27
CA LEU A 483 20.75 -5.67 8.29
C LEU A 483 19.66 -6.35 9.14
N ILE A 484 19.59 -7.69 9.13
CA ILE A 484 18.66 -8.43 9.98
C ILE A 484 19.07 -8.35 11.46
N ILE A 485 20.37 -8.35 11.75
CA ILE A 485 20.90 -8.13 13.10
C ILE A 485 20.55 -6.72 13.58
N ASP A 486 20.71 -5.72 12.72
CA ASP A 486 20.38 -4.33 13.05
C ASP A 486 18.87 -4.15 13.27
N ASP A 487 18.01 -4.80 12.46
CA ASP A 487 16.56 -4.80 12.67
C ASP A 487 16.18 -5.49 13.98
N ASN A 488 16.82 -6.61 14.31
CA ASN A 488 16.69 -7.28 15.60
C ASN A 488 17.06 -6.36 16.77
N ASP A 489 18.21 -5.71 16.68
CA ASP A 489 18.75 -4.87 17.75
C ASP A 489 17.92 -3.58 17.91
N ARG A 490 17.43 -3.00 16.80
CA ARG A 490 16.47 -1.89 16.79
C ARG A 490 15.16 -2.30 17.47
N MET A 491 14.63 -3.46 17.13
CA MET A 491 13.40 -3.97 17.72
C MET A 491 13.59 -4.26 19.21
N LEU A 492 14.73 -4.83 19.63
CA LEU A 492 15.08 -4.99 21.04
C LEU A 492 15.13 -3.64 21.76
N ALA A 493 15.76 -2.62 21.15
CA ALA A 493 15.79 -1.27 21.70
C ALA A 493 14.38 -0.65 21.80
N MET A 494 13.48 -0.91 20.84
CA MET A 494 12.08 -0.50 20.91
C MET A 494 11.35 -1.19 22.06
N VAL A 495 11.54 -2.50 22.25
CA VAL A 495 10.96 -3.25 23.37
C VAL A 495 11.49 -2.72 24.70
N GLU A 496 12.80 -2.47 24.82
CA GLU A 496 13.39 -1.84 26.00
C GLU A 496 12.87 -0.43 26.24
N SER A 497 12.73 0.37 25.18
CA SER A 497 12.16 1.71 25.26
C SER A 497 10.72 1.65 25.71
N ALA A 498 9.91 0.71 25.22
CA ALA A 498 8.55 0.49 25.69
C ALA A 498 8.52 0.07 27.17
N LYS A 499 9.47 -0.76 27.63
CA LYS A 499 9.64 -1.10 29.05
C LYS A 499 10.05 0.10 29.91
N LYS A 500 10.89 1.01 29.39
CA LYS A 500 11.42 2.21 30.07
C LYS A 500 10.48 3.41 30.02
N ALA A 501 9.64 3.51 28.98
CA ALA A 501 8.61 4.53 28.79
C ALA A 501 7.38 4.27 29.68
N SER A 502 7.59 3.71 30.87
CA SER A 502 6.63 3.47 31.96
C SER A 502 6.03 4.75 32.57
N GLY A 503 5.84 5.78 31.74
CA GLY A 503 4.97 6.94 32.01
C GLY A 503 3.52 6.73 31.55
N GLY A 504 3.20 5.60 30.90
CA GLY A 504 1.83 5.05 30.78
C GLY A 504 1.67 3.80 31.66
N ASP A 505 0.46 3.51 32.16
CA ASP A 505 0.18 2.46 33.14
C ASP A 505 0.15 1.04 32.52
N PHE A 506 1.18 0.63 31.77
CA PHE A 506 1.33 -0.75 31.29
C PHE A 506 2.61 -1.42 31.79
N THR A 507 2.58 -2.75 31.91
CA THR A 507 3.71 -3.57 32.36
C THR A 507 3.82 -4.82 31.51
N ILE A 508 4.99 -5.09 30.95
CA ILE A 508 5.30 -6.35 30.27
C ILE A 508 5.85 -7.34 31.31
N ASN A 509 5.21 -8.50 31.45
CA ASN A 509 5.58 -9.52 32.42
C ASN A 509 6.20 -10.75 31.73
N GLU A 510 7.12 -11.41 32.43
CA GLU A 510 7.62 -12.72 32.04
C GLU A 510 6.58 -13.80 32.35
N VAL A 511 6.47 -14.80 31.47
CA VAL A 511 5.60 -15.95 31.70
C VAL A 511 6.16 -16.79 32.87
N PRO A 512 5.36 -17.09 33.91
CA PRO A 512 5.82 -17.91 35.02
C PRO A 512 6.35 -19.28 34.57
N GLN A 513 7.51 -19.66 35.08
CA GLN A 513 8.16 -20.93 34.79
C GLN A 513 7.57 -22.05 35.66
N VAL A 514 6.32 -22.43 35.35
CA VAL A 514 5.56 -23.52 36.00
C VAL A 514 5.06 -24.50 34.93
N GLU A 515 4.47 -25.63 35.34
CA GLU A 515 3.83 -26.53 34.37
C GLU A 515 2.79 -25.76 33.52
N ASP A 516 2.70 -26.04 32.21
CA ASP A 516 1.80 -25.34 31.27
C ASP A 516 0.35 -25.24 31.77
N GLY A 517 -0.08 -26.24 32.55
CA GLY A 517 -1.39 -26.31 33.20
C GLY A 517 -1.53 -25.52 34.49
N GLN A 518 -0.56 -24.71 34.89
CA GLN A 518 -0.59 -23.91 36.13
C GLN A 518 -0.29 -22.42 35.87
N VAL A 519 -0.04 -22.04 34.62
CA VAL A 519 0.45 -20.71 34.27
C VAL A 519 -0.56 -19.62 34.61
N LEU A 520 -1.84 -19.78 34.28
CA LEU A 520 -2.86 -18.78 34.65
C LEU A 520 -3.05 -18.72 36.16
N GLU A 521 -3.06 -19.86 36.86
CA GLU A 521 -3.12 -19.90 38.31
C GLU A 521 -1.96 -19.14 38.96
N ALA A 522 -0.74 -19.30 38.45
CA ALA A 522 0.42 -18.56 38.93
C ALA A 522 0.30 -17.04 38.70
N ILE A 523 -0.23 -16.61 37.55
CA ILE A 523 -0.49 -15.19 37.25
C ILE A 523 -1.58 -14.63 38.17
N LEU A 524 -2.65 -15.38 38.42
CA LEU A 524 -3.71 -14.96 39.34
C LEU A 524 -3.20 -14.81 40.77
N GLU A 525 -2.33 -15.71 41.24
CA GLU A 525 -1.74 -15.65 42.58
C GLU A 525 -0.84 -14.41 42.77
N GLN A 526 -0.14 -13.94 41.73
CA GLN A 526 0.61 -12.67 41.76
C GLN A 526 -0.29 -11.44 42.01
N HIS A 527 -1.59 -11.57 41.75
CA HIS A 527 -2.59 -10.53 41.92
C HIS A 527 -3.64 -10.86 43.00
N ARG A 528 -3.34 -11.83 43.88
CA ARG A 528 -4.21 -12.21 45.00
C ARG A 528 -4.64 -10.97 45.81
N GLY A 529 -5.92 -10.91 46.16
CA GLY A 529 -6.54 -9.74 46.80
C GLY A 529 -7.12 -8.71 45.82
N LYS A 530 -6.91 -8.88 44.50
CA LYS A 530 -7.52 -8.05 43.45
C LYS A 530 -8.45 -8.86 42.56
N VAL A 531 -9.46 -8.20 42.01
CA VAL A 531 -10.25 -8.73 40.89
C VAL A 531 -9.39 -8.68 39.64
N VAL A 532 -9.28 -9.80 38.93
CA VAL A 532 -8.45 -9.90 37.72
C VAL A 532 -9.34 -10.03 36.49
N VAL A 533 -9.17 -9.13 35.52
CA VAL A 533 -9.83 -9.21 34.22
C VAL A 533 -8.81 -9.68 33.19
N VAL A 534 -8.93 -10.91 32.71
CA VAL A 534 -8.02 -11.48 31.71
C VAL A 534 -8.65 -11.37 30.32
N ALA A 535 -7.93 -10.79 29.36
CA ALA A 535 -8.35 -10.67 27.97
C ALA A 535 -7.37 -11.41 27.03
N PHE A 536 -7.86 -12.44 26.34
CA PHE A 536 -7.14 -13.08 25.24
C PHE A 536 -7.32 -12.26 23.96
N TRP A 537 -6.23 -11.84 23.32
CA TRP A 537 -6.26 -10.94 22.17
C TRP A 537 -5.06 -11.11 21.22
N ALA A 538 -5.14 -10.49 20.04
CA ALA A 538 -4.04 -10.43 19.08
C ALA A 538 -4.09 -9.15 18.24
N THR A 539 -2.95 -8.74 17.67
CA THR A 539 -2.83 -7.50 16.87
C THR A 539 -3.56 -7.56 15.52
N TRP A 540 -3.88 -8.75 15.01
CA TRP A 540 -4.66 -8.93 13.78
C TRP A 540 -6.17 -9.02 14.04
N CYS A 541 -6.60 -9.06 15.30
CA CYS A 541 -8.00 -9.25 15.68
C CYS A 541 -8.74 -7.91 15.74
N GLY A 542 -9.46 -7.57 14.67
CA GLY A 542 -10.28 -6.36 14.58
C GLY A 542 -11.21 -6.14 15.78
N PRO A 543 -12.05 -7.11 16.18
CA PRO A 543 -12.92 -6.98 17.35
C PRO A 543 -12.15 -6.78 18.67
N CYS A 544 -10.94 -7.33 18.80
CA CYS A 544 -10.10 -7.12 19.97
C CYS A 544 -9.63 -5.67 20.05
N ILE A 545 -9.12 -5.13 18.94
CA ILE A 545 -8.66 -3.75 18.84
C ILE A 545 -9.81 -2.77 19.09
N ALA A 546 -10.99 -3.04 18.51
CA ALA A 546 -12.20 -2.23 18.72
C ALA A 546 -12.67 -2.18 20.18
N SER A 547 -12.27 -3.15 21.02
CA SER A 547 -12.60 -3.15 22.46
C SER A 547 -11.69 -2.27 23.32
N ILE A 548 -10.53 -1.84 22.81
CA ILE A 548 -9.52 -1.12 23.59
C ILE A 548 -10.04 0.26 24.01
N GLU A 549 -10.49 1.08 23.06
CA GLU A 549 -10.94 2.45 23.31
C GLU A 549 -12.17 2.51 24.25
N PRO A 550 -13.23 1.70 24.06
CA PRO A 550 -14.35 1.66 25.00
C PRO A 550 -13.97 1.22 26.43
N MET A 551 -12.88 0.45 26.60
CA MET A 551 -12.43 0.00 27.92
C MET A 551 -11.65 1.07 28.69
N THR A 552 -11.11 2.10 28.02
CA THR A 552 -10.30 3.15 28.66
C THR A 552 -11.04 3.90 29.79
N PRO A 553 -12.29 4.36 29.61
CA PRO A 553 -13.05 4.99 30.70
C PRO A 553 -13.31 4.05 31.88
N LEU A 554 -13.55 2.76 31.62
CA LEU A 554 -13.76 1.77 32.68
C LEU A 554 -12.49 1.54 33.49
N LYS A 555 -11.34 1.42 32.84
CA LYS A 555 -10.05 1.29 33.55
C LYS A 555 -9.79 2.49 34.45
N LYS A 556 -10.01 3.71 33.93
CA LYS A 556 -9.87 4.95 34.70
C LYS A 556 -10.80 5.00 35.91
N SER A 557 -12.06 4.56 35.78
CA SER A 557 -13.01 4.53 36.90
C SER A 557 -12.73 3.44 37.94
N MET A 558 -11.86 2.48 37.62
CA MET A 558 -11.45 1.37 38.48
C MET A 558 -10.03 1.52 39.03
N ALA A 559 -9.29 2.59 38.68
CA ALA A 559 -7.89 2.79 39.06
C ALA A 559 -7.66 2.80 40.58
N ASP A 560 -8.60 3.35 41.35
CA ASP A 560 -8.55 3.41 42.82
C ASP A 560 -9.11 2.15 43.51
N LYS A 561 -9.41 1.10 42.76
CA LYS A 561 -9.98 -0.15 43.30
C LYS A 561 -8.99 -1.30 43.18
N ASP A 562 -9.25 -2.37 43.93
CA ASP A 562 -8.49 -3.62 43.84
C ASP A 562 -8.83 -4.39 42.55
N VAL A 563 -8.55 -3.82 41.38
CA VAL A 563 -8.81 -4.40 40.06
C VAL A 563 -7.53 -4.34 39.22
N VAL A 564 -7.25 -5.39 38.46
CA VAL A 564 -6.15 -5.43 37.50
C VAL A 564 -6.61 -6.02 36.18
N PHE A 565 -6.20 -5.39 35.08
CA PHE A 565 -6.46 -5.87 33.72
C PHE A 565 -5.21 -6.57 33.20
N VAL A 566 -5.38 -7.78 32.70
CA VAL A 566 -4.33 -8.68 32.23
C VAL A 566 -4.60 -9.07 30.78
N TYR A 567 -3.61 -8.94 29.91
CA TYR A 567 -3.72 -9.14 28.47
C TYR A 567 -2.81 -10.26 28.01
N PHE A 568 -3.40 -11.26 27.36
CA PHE A 568 -2.71 -12.45 26.87
C PHE A 568 -2.65 -12.43 25.35
N THR A 569 -1.45 -12.50 24.78
CA THR A 569 -1.22 -12.64 23.34
C THR A 569 -0.10 -13.67 23.07
N ASP A 570 0.12 -14.02 21.81
CA ASP A 570 1.15 -14.99 21.41
C ASP A 570 2.00 -14.50 20.22
N GLY A 571 2.78 -15.40 19.64
CA GLY A 571 3.62 -15.15 18.46
C GLY A 571 2.85 -14.82 17.19
N SER A 572 1.51 -14.95 17.16
CA SER A 572 0.68 -14.45 16.06
C SER A 572 0.58 -12.92 16.04
N SER A 573 0.90 -12.26 17.17
CA SER A 573 1.11 -10.82 17.26
C SER A 573 2.59 -10.50 17.05
N PRO A 574 2.99 -9.92 15.89
CA PRO A 574 4.37 -9.52 15.65
C PRO A 574 4.83 -8.56 16.73
N ILE A 575 6.02 -8.81 17.29
CA ILE A 575 6.52 -8.10 18.48
C ILE A 575 6.61 -6.57 18.28
N GLY A 576 6.98 -6.10 17.08
CA GLY A 576 7.01 -4.67 16.76
C GLY A 576 5.63 -4.03 16.86
N LEU A 577 4.65 -4.60 16.14
CA LEU A 577 3.26 -4.15 16.15
C LEU A 577 2.62 -4.26 17.54
N TRP A 578 2.90 -5.34 18.28
CA TRP A 578 2.45 -5.49 19.66
C TRP A 578 3.02 -4.37 20.55
N SER A 579 4.30 -4.04 20.40
CA SER A 579 4.95 -2.96 21.15
C SER A 579 4.34 -1.59 20.87
N GLU A 580 3.89 -1.33 19.64
CA GLU A 580 3.11 -0.12 19.31
C GLU A 580 1.75 -0.09 20.02
N TYR A 581 1.05 -1.24 20.06
CA TYR A 581 -0.24 -1.33 20.76
C TYR A 581 -0.12 -1.26 22.28
N LEU A 582 1.01 -1.68 22.87
CA LEU A 582 1.23 -1.58 24.32
C LEU A 582 1.09 -0.14 24.80
N GLN A 583 1.49 0.84 23.99
CA GLN A 583 1.34 2.27 24.29
C GLN A 583 -0.14 2.73 24.39
N LYS A 584 -1.08 1.91 23.91
CA LYS A 584 -2.52 2.21 23.87
C LYS A 584 -3.33 1.33 24.83
N ILE A 585 -2.70 0.36 25.50
CA ILE A 585 -3.39 -0.63 26.34
C ILE A 585 -2.75 -0.66 27.72
N ASP A 586 -3.34 0.06 28.67
CA ASP A 586 -2.91 -0.01 30.08
C ASP A 586 -3.16 -1.40 30.67
N GLY A 587 -2.33 -1.82 31.61
CA GLY A 587 -2.47 -3.10 32.33
C GLY A 587 -1.26 -4.02 32.25
N GLN A 588 -1.45 -5.26 32.67
CA GLN A 588 -0.42 -6.29 32.75
C GLN A 588 -0.44 -7.12 31.47
N HIS A 589 0.70 -7.25 30.80
CA HIS A 589 0.78 -7.91 29.49
C HIS A 589 1.66 -9.15 29.55
N TYR A 590 1.18 -10.23 28.96
CA TYR A 590 1.90 -11.49 28.80
C TYR A 590 1.87 -11.91 27.33
N ARG A 591 3.04 -12.27 26.83
CA ARG A 591 3.23 -12.82 25.49
C ARG A 591 3.73 -14.26 25.60
N PHE A 592 2.88 -15.20 25.24
CA PHE A 592 3.15 -16.63 25.33
C PHE A 592 3.73 -17.15 24.01
N ASP A 593 4.45 -18.28 24.05
CA ASP A 593 4.66 -19.04 22.84
C ASP A 593 3.34 -19.65 22.33
N ASN A 594 3.30 -20.00 21.04
CA ASN A 594 2.05 -20.47 20.41
C ASN A 594 1.55 -21.80 20.99
N ALA A 595 2.44 -22.68 21.45
CA ALA A 595 2.06 -24.00 21.97
C ALA A 595 1.42 -23.84 23.36
N LEU A 596 2.02 -23.04 24.23
CA LEU A 596 1.48 -22.71 25.54
C LEU A 596 0.18 -21.91 25.41
N MET A 597 0.10 -20.95 24.49
CA MET A 597 -1.15 -20.24 24.21
C MET A 597 -2.25 -21.23 23.79
N GLN A 598 -1.95 -22.15 22.87
CA GLN A 598 -2.91 -23.17 22.45
C GLN A 598 -3.34 -24.05 23.63
N HIS A 599 -2.41 -24.46 24.50
CA HIS A 599 -2.72 -25.20 25.72
C HIS A 599 -3.66 -24.42 26.66
N LEU A 600 -3.40 -23.13 26.89
CA LEU A 600 -4.28 -22.26 27.68
C LEU A 600 -5.67 -22.17 27.04
N ARG A 601 -5.74 -22.01 25.72
CA ARG A 601 -7.02 -21.96 25.00
C ARG A 601 -7.80 -23.25 25.14
N ASP A 602 -7.15 -24.41 25.06
CA ASP A 602 -7.79 -25.72 25.17
C ASP A 602 -8.26 -26.03 26.60
N LYS A 603 -7.46 -25.66 27.60
CA LYS A 603 -7.78 -25.81 29.03
C LYS A 603 -8.97 -24.94 29.42
N TYR A 604 -8.95 -23.65 29.06
CA TYR A 604 -9.99 -22.68 29.43
C TYR A 604 -11.11 -22.54 28.36
N LYS A 605 -11.11 -23.40 27.35
CA LYS A 605 -12.11 -23.48 26.28
C LYS A 605 -12.29 -22.17 25.51
N VAL A 606 -11.20 -21.50 25.16
CA VAL A 606 -11.18 -20.24 24.40
C VAL A 606 -11.25 -20.53 22.90
N SER A 607 -12.47 -20.62 22.37
CA SER A 607 -12.71 -20.94 20.96
C SER A 607 -12.47 -19.75 20.01
N ALA A 608 -12.59 -18.51 20.47
CA ALA A 608 -12.36 -17.30 19.67
C ALA A 608 -11.76 -16.17 20.51
N ILE A 609 -11.25 -15.13 19.85
CA ILE A 609 -10.79 -13.88 20.48
C ILE A 609 -11.61 -12.68 19.97
N PRO A 610 -11.84 -11.63 20.78
CA PRO A 610 -11.42 -11.54 22.17
C PRO A 610 -12.20 -12.49 23.08
N THR A 611 -11.58 -13.00 24.14
CA THR A 611 -12.30 -13.69 25.23
C THR A 611 -11.88 -13.07 26.54
N PHE A 612 -12.87 -12.67 27.34
CA PHE A 612 -12.67 -12.05 28.65
C PHE A 612 -13.03 -13.03 29.76
N PHE A 613 -12.20 -13.07 30.80
CA PHE A 613 -12.48 -13.72 32.06
C PHE A 613 -12.43 -12.69 33.18
N VAL A 614 -13.31 -12.84 34.17
CA VAL A 614 -13.28 -12.05 35.40
C VAL A 614 -13.12 -13.00 36.57
N PHE A 615 -12.09 -12.79 37.40
CA PHE A 615 -11.78 -13.55 38.59
C PHE A 615 -11.94 -12.67 39.83
N ASP A 616 -12.43 -13.23 40.94
CA ASP A 616 -12.52 -12.53 42.21
C ASP A 616 -11.16 -12.41 42.93
N LYS A 617 -11.16 -11.78 44.10
CA LYS A 617 -9.96 -11.55 44.93
C LYS A 617 -9.27 -12.84 45.40
N GLU A 618 -9.95 -13.99 45.35
CA GLU A 618 -9.41 -15.30 45.70
C GLU A 618 -8.92 -16.09 44.46
N GLY A 619 -9.06 -15.51 43.27
CA GLY A 619 -8.69 -16.14 42.00
C GLY A 619 -9.74 -17.08 41.44
N LYS A 620 -10.98 -17.05 41.95
CA LYS A 620 -12.08 -17.87 41.43
C LYS A 620 -12.78 -17.18 40.27
N GLN A 621 -13.01 -17.93 39.19
CA GLN A 621 -13.68 -17.42 37.99
C GLN A 621 -15.14 -17.04 38.31
N ILE A 622 -15.49 -15.78 38.04
CA ILE A 622 -16.85 -15.23 38.17
C ILE A 622 -17.59 -15.35 36.84
N GLU A 623 -16.96 -14.87 35.76
CA GLU A 623 -17.57 -14.81 34.43
C GLU A 623 -16.55 -15.11 33.33
N LYS A 624 -17.08 -15.55 32.18
CA LYS A 624 -16.35 -15.75 30.94
C LYS A 624 -17.23 -15.27 29.78
N HIS A 625 -16.67 -14.46 28.89
CA HIS A 625 -17.34 -13.93 27.71
C HIS A 625 -16.49 -14.18 26.47
N THR A 626 -17.06 -14.86 25.48
CA THR A 626 -16.46 -14.96 24.14
C THR A 626 -17.00 -13.80 23.30
N GLY A 627 -16.10 -12.99 22.73
CA GLY A 627 -16.41 -11.68 22.17
C GLY A 627 -16.36 -10.57 23.23
N PHE A 628 -16.44 -9.31 22.78
CA PHE A 628 -16.50 -8.17 23.68
C PHE A 628 -17.94 -7.99 24.20
N PRO A 629 -18.22 -8.19 25.50
CA PRO A 629 -19.59 -8.17 26.02
C PRO A 629 -20.13 -6.75 26.30
N GLY A 630 -19.33 -5.73 25.98
CA GLY A 630 -19.59 -4.33 26.32
C GLY A 630 -19.14 -3.94 27.74
N VAL A 631 -18.90 -2.64 27.92
CA VAL A 631 -18.36 -2.06 29.15
C VAL A 631 -19.26 -2.30 30.36
N ALA A 632 -20.57 -2.12 30.23
CA ALA A 632 -21.52 -2.27 31.33
C ALA A 632 -21.54 -3.70 31.89
N THR A 633 -21.45 -4.71 31.03
CA THR A 633 -21.41 -6.12 31.42
C THR A 633 -20.13 -6.44 32.19
N LEU A 634 -18.97 -6.01 31.68
CA LEU A 634 -17.69 -6.20 32.38
C LEU A 634 -17.65 -5.44 33.71
N GLU A 635 -18.17 -4.22 33.75
CA GLU A 635 -18.25 -3.44 34.99
C GLU A 635 -19.08 -4.15 36.07
N ALA A 636 -20.23 -4.73 35.70
CA ALA A 636 -21.07 -5.49 36.62
C ALA A 636 -20.34 -6.73 37.17
N ALA A 637 -19.63 -7.47 36.31
CA ALA A 637 -18.84 -8.63 36.70
C ALA A 637 -17.68 -8.24 37.64
N ILE A 638 -16.99 -7.13 37.36
CA ILE A 638 -15.91 -6.59 38.21
C ILE A 638 -16.46 -6.19 39.59
N LYS A 639 -17.57 -5.46 39.64
CA LYS A 639 -18.21 -5.06 40.90
C LYS A 639 -18.61 -6.27 41.74
N LYS A 640 -19.17 -7.31 41.11
CA LYS A 640 -19.47 -8.58 41.78
C LYS A 640 -18.24 -9.25 42.39
N GLY A 641 -17.08 -9.14 41.74
CA GLY A 641 -15.82 -9.66 42.27
C GLY A 641 -15.21 -8.83 43.41
N LEU A 642 -15.53 -7.54 43.47
CA LEU A 642 -15.04 -6.65 44.51
C LEU A 642 -15.76 -6.85 45.86
N GLY A 643 -17.00 -7.37 45.83
CA GLY A 643 -17.86 -7.53 47.00
C GLY A 643 -19.01 -6.56 46.99
#